data_AF-A0A3B1JVC3-F1
#
_entry.id   AF-A0A3B1JVC3-F1
#
_cell.length_a   1.000
_cell.length_b   1.000
_cell.length_c   1.000
_cell.angle_alpha   90.00
_cell.angle_beta   90.00
_cell.angle_gamma   90.00
#
_symmetry.space_group_name_H-M   'P 1'
#
loop_
_entity.id
_entity.type
_entity.pdbx_description
1 polymer ?
#
loop_
_entity_poly.entity_id
_entity_poly.type
_entity_poly.pdbx_seq_one_letter_code
_entity_poly.pdbx_strand_id
1 'polypeptide(L)'
;MADFKEAELRNAARHVVSLLRSALAEARGSVPAVSTADEVQVQGQQASGSRQQVDMQEQTAPCNQEQPARRHVQQQRTFGFSGTCGSVEQSMTRSFPGLFKPRKNSTPSPKRKAARSTPVQFYLLNQFVERTPKMSTELLLLQAGLGRRTVTIPEDGQHSEISSLLLQMYPKMASLQGAWMLYKAVGGSGQRKLNVVQPDEEGYTGAYIIKALGGRGGCLYIMPLQGTLDMSPLPFTSREFDRMPKAQCATCHVDMPIQLLALHAQKCEPDTGSRLNSLPDVFSDVEASCDLTEMDSERCAVDEPDSRPAVVVKVSCPLCCDAYPEDCIKEHASTCEGRYEEPRVNSDLQVDQDITNENRQEPYSLADAVCKVKDKIDPQAIFSICVTREEIFHRGLKQWKRQKKATPINPLRVSFLGEAGIDNGALRKEFLTEMMAGIETNLFEGSSAGKTPKYSIMDYQNDNFKIAGEVIAVSIAQDGPPPNFFHEWSYTFISMGEFDKDQLSETDVTDPELLDLISKVETSDKAALIDLLERILACGYMGPVTCDKKASIVSAIVLHSRVRVLPMLQQICTGLKLYGLHDMIKQNPAIFQPLFVPGHLDKPDADFLAMALSPLLSEPGSLKRHKELRIVNFLQDFIQSMDDEGMLVSVASIKDWSSLISS
;
A
#
# COMPACT_ATOMS: atom_id res chain seq x y z
N MET A 1 7.65 -12.45 17.40
CA MET A 1 8.46 -11.26 17.76
C MET A 1 9.56 -10.95 16.73
N ALA A 2 10.19 -11.94 16.07
CA ALA A 2 11.22 -11.70 15.06
C ALA A 2 10.67 -11.09 13.75
N ASP A 3 9.55 -11.60 13.23
CA ASP A 3 9.01 -11.19 11.92
C ASP A 3 8.48 -9.74 11.86
N PHE A 4 8.05 -9.18 13.01
CA PHE A 4 7.54 -7.82 13.09
C PHE A 4 8.67 -6.78 13.16
N LYS A 5 9.70 -7.05 13.98
CA LYS A 5 10.95 -6.28 13.96
C LYS A 5 11.56 -6.31 12.56
N GLU A 6 11.56 -7.47 11.89
CA GLU A 6 12.06 -7.60 10.52
C GLU A 6 11.28 -6.77 9.49
N ALA A 7 9.95 -6.65 9.64
CA ALA A 7 9.12 -5.83 8.75
C ALA A 7 9.29 -4.32 8.98
N GLU A 8 9.51 -3.87 10.21
CA GLU A 8 9.85 -2.48 10.54
C GLU A 8 11.26 -2.14 10.07
N LEU A 9 12.23 -3.02 10.33
CA LEU A 9 13.61 -2.96 9.85
C LEU A 9 13.68 -2.82 8.32
N ARG A 10 13.01 -3.72 7.58
CA ARG A 10 13.00 -3.66 6.11
C ARG A 10 12.33 -2.40 5.55
N ASN A 11 11.42 -1.76 6.28
CA ASN A 11 10.75 -0.54 5.84
C ASN A 11 11.58 0.72 6.09
N ALA A 12 12.22 0.82 7.26
CA ALA A 12 13.13 1.91 7.59
C ALA A 12 14.32 1.94 6.61
N ALA A 13 14.92 0.79 6.34
CA ALA A 13 16.02 0.67 5.40
C ALA A 13 15.66 1.00 3.95
N ARG A 14 14.48 0.58 3.48
CA ARG A 14 14.03 0.92 2.11
C ARG A 14 13.79 2.42 1.95
N HIS A 15 13.33 3.09 3.00
CA HIS A 15 13.12 4.54 2.99
C HIS A 15 14.45 5.30 2.97
N VAL A 16 15.41 4.90 3.81
CA VAL A 16 16.79 5.45 3.80
C VAL A 16 17.47 5.23 2.44
N VAL A 17 17.36 4.04 1.85
CA VAL A 17 17.92 3.73 0.52
C VAL A 17 17.25 4.55 -0.59
N SER A 18 15.96 4.86 -0.47
CA SER A 18 15.25 5.72 -1.42
C SER A 18 15.74 7.17 -1.35
N LEU A 19 15.97 7.68 -0.14
CA LEU A 19 16.48 9.04 0.07
C LEU A 19 17.92 9.20 -0.42
N LEU A 20 18.77 8.19 -0.18
CA LEU A 20 20.14 8.16 -0.71
C LEU A 20 20.18 8.08 -2.24
N ARG A 21 19.24 7.36 -2.88
CA ARG A 21 19.12 7.33 -4.34
C ARG A 21 18.71 8.69 -4.92
N SER A 22 17.81 9.41 -4.26
CA SER A 22 17.40 10.75 -4.68
C SER A 22 18.56 11.74 -4.56
N ALA A 23 19.29 11.72 -3.44
CA ALA A 23 20.48 12.55 -3.25
C ALA A 23 21.59 12.24 -4.28
N LEU A 24 21.82 10.96 -4.60
CA LEU A 24 22.78 10.55 -5.63
C LEU A 24 22.33 10.90 -7.06
N ALA A 25 21.03 11.01 -7.32
CA ALA A 25 20.50 11.45 -8.62
C ALA A 25 20.65 12.96 -8.82
N GLU A 26 20.48 13.75 -7.74
CA GLU A 26 20.72 15.20 -7.75
C GLU A 26 22.21 15.54 -7.91
N ALA A 27 23.10 14.77 -7.28
CA ALA A 27 24.55 14.89 -7.45
C ALA A 27 25.06 14.53 -8.87
N ARG A 28 24.29 13.76 -9.66
CA ARG A 28 24.59 13.45 -11.07
C ARG A 28 24.06 14.50 -12.05
N GLY A 29 23.21 15.43 -11.60
CA GLY A 29 22.67 16.52 -12.41
C GLY A 29 23.59 17.74 -12.52
N SER A 30 24.68 17.78 -11.75
CA SER A 30 25.63 18.88 -11.69
C SER A 30 27.01 18.46 -12.23
N VAL A 31 27.09 18.22 -13.54
CA VAL A 31 28.38 18.19 -14.24
C VAL A 31 28.64 19.59 -14.82
N PRO A 32 29.67 20.33 -14.37
CA PRO A 32 30.06 21.56 -15.03
C PRO A 32 30.76 21.21 -16.36
N ALA A 33 30.36 21.88 -17.44
CA ALA A 33 31.01 21.77 -18.73
C ALA A 33 32.45 22.30 -18.63
N VAL A 34 33.43 21.40 -18.67
CA VAL A 34 34.84 21.74 -18.85
C VAL A 34 35.09 21.95 -20.34
N SER A 35 35.27 23.21 -20.76
CA SER A 35 35.83 23.57 -22.06
C SER A 35 37.35 23.65 -21.95
N THR A 36 38.06 22.76 -22.63
CA THR A 36 39.51 22.86 -22.87
C THR A 36 39.78 23.72 -24.11
N ALA A 37 40.46 24.84 -23.94
CA ALA A 37 41.46 25.38 -24.88
C ALA A 37 42.12 26.62 -24.25
N ASP A 38 43.38 26.46 -23.84
CA ASP A 38 44.33 27.54 -23.63
C ASP A 38 44.59 28.29 -24.94
N GLU A 39 44.62 29.62 -24.91
CA GLU A 39 45.72 30.40 -25.50
C GLU A 39 45.70 31.87 -25.06
N VAL A 40 46.75 32.21 -24.33
CA VAL A 40 47.43 33.49 -24.07
C VAL A 40 47.13 34.64 -25.06
N GLN A 41 46.68 35.81 -24.57
CA GLN A 41 47.43 37.07 -24.72
C GLN A 41 46.79 38.30 -24.04
N VAL A 42 47.71 39.12 -23.54
CA VAL A 42 47.63 40.40 -22.86
C VAL A 42 47.00 41.49 -23.76
N GLN A 43 46.07 42.29 -23.22
CA GLN A 43 46.07 43.77 -23.28
C GLN A 43 44.79 44.33 -22.64
N GLY A 44 44.97 45.34 -21.78
CA GLY A 44 43.87 45.98 -21.06
C GLY A 44 43.14 47.03 -21.89
N GLN A 45 42.00 47.49 -21.34
CA GLN A 45 41.62 48.90 -21.34
C GLN A 45 40.38 49.12 -20.47
N GLN A 46 40.41 50.28 -19.81
CA GLN A 46 39.39 50.89 -18.99
C GLN A 46 38.14 51.27 -19.79
N ALA A 47 37.00 51.40 -19.11
CA ALA A 47 35.95 52.44 -19.25
C ALA A 47 34.62 51.87 -18.68
N SER A 48 34.22 52.26 -17.47
CA SER A 48 33.37 53.42 -17.13
C SER A 48 31.90 53.26 -17.54
N GLY A 49 30.99 53.34 -16.57
CA GLY A 49 29.55 53.37 -16.83
C GLY A 49 28.72 53.39 -15.55
N SER A 50 28.49 54.60 -15.06
CA SER A 50 27.93 55.00 -13.77
C SER A 50 26.45 54.68 -13.53
N ARG A 51 26.22 54.54 -12.23
CA ARG A 51 25.00 54.45 -11.40
C ARG A 51 24.07 55.67 -11.49
N GLN A 52 22.85 55.43 -10.98
CA GLN A 52 21.92 56.34 -10.25
C GLN A 52 20.94 57.19 -11.09
N GLN A 53 19.68 57.49 -10.71
CA GLN A 53 18.73 57.18 -9.60
C GLN A 53 17.50 58.12 -9.86
N VAL A 54 16.23 57.81 -9.57
CA VAL A 54 15.41 58.27 -8.40
C VAL A 54 13.93 58.42 -8.85
N ASP A 55 12.99 57.88 -8.05
CA ASP A 55 11.62 58.27 -7.59
C ASP A 55 10.67 59.22 -8.42
N MET A 56 9.33 59.33 -8.25
CA MET A 56 8.36 59.04 -7.16
C MET A 56 6.86 59.21 -7.64
N GLN A 57 5.91 58.54 -6.95
CA GLN A 57 4.50 58.92 -6.56
C GLN A 57 3.41 59.28 -7.63
N GLU A 58 2.07 59.16 -7.47
CA GLU A 58 1.12 59.02 -6.33
C GLU A 58 -0.32 58.62 -6.78
N GLN A 59 -1.10 57.97 -5.87
CA GLN A 59 -2.57 57.94 -5.56
C GLN A 59 -3.68 58.21 -6.65
N THR A 60 -4.81 57.50 -6.69
CA THR A 60 -6.05 57.69 -5.86
C THR A 60 -7.21 56.74 -6.31
N ALA A 61 -8.16 56.42 -5.42
CA ALA A 61 -9.53 55.84 -5.66
C ALA A 61 -10.62 56.94 -5.37
N PRO A 62 -11.99 56.79 -5.40
CA PRO A 62 -12.89 55.59 -5.33
C PRO A 62 -14.29 55.64 -6.07
N CYS A 63 -15.13 54.57 -5.89
CA CYS A 63 -16.63 54.41 -5.93
C CYS A 63 -17.47 54.88 -7.16
N ASN A 64 -18.58 54.28 -7.66
CA ASN A 64 -19.77 53.68 -7.00
C ASN A 64 -20.75 53.01 -8.03
N GLN A 65 -21.61 52.09 -7.55
CA GLN A 65 -23.04 51.84 -7.89
C GLN A 65 -23.59 51.06 -9.14
N GLU A 66 -24.62 50.23 -8.81
CA GLU A 66 -25.84 49.79 -9.55
C GLU A 66 -26.02 48.34 -10.10
N GLN A 67 -27.15 47.74 -9.68
CA GLN A 67 -27.92 46.60 -10.23
C GLN A 67 -29.35 47.14 -10.52
N PRO A 68 -30.19 46.64 -11.49
CA PRO A 68 -30.74 45.26 -11.44
C PRO A 68 -31.31 44.59 -12.75
N ALA A 69 -31.62 43.30 -12.61
CA ALA A 69 -32.77 42.50 -13.12
C ALA A 69 -33.08 42.18 -14.63
N ARG A 70 -33.07 40.85 -14.88
CA ARG A 70 -34.07 39.95 -15.57
C ARG A 70 -34.27 39.99 -17.11
N ARG A 71 -34.05 38.82 -17.75
CA ARG A 71 -35.01 38.13 -18.65
C ARG A 71 -34.66 36.64 -18.88
N HIS A 72 -35.72 35.88 -19.22
CA HIS A 72 -35.92 34.42 -19.18
C HIS A 72 -35.29 33.58 -20.31
N VAL A 73 -35.31 32.24 -20.08
CA VAL A 73 -35.52 31.10 -21.02
C VAL A 73 -34.30 30.15 -21.24
N GLN A 74 -34.36 29.02 -20.51
CA GLN A 74 -34.27 27.63 -21.00
C GLN A 74 -32.93 26.96 -21.38
N GLN A 75 -32.73 25.80 -20.72
CA GLN A 75 -32.12 24.53 -21.18
C GLN A 75 -30.58 24.32 -21.24
N GLN A 76 -30.21 23.23 -20.53
CA GLN A 76 -29.22 22.19 -20.84
C GLN A 76 -27.74 22.34 -20.41
N ARG A 77 -27.45 21.65 -19.29
CA ARG A 77 -26.44 20.58 -19.08
C ARG A 77 -25.13 20.62 -19.88
N THR A 78 -24.04 20.57 -19.10
CA THR A 78 -22.88 19.65 -19.23
C THR A 78 -22.74 18.89 -20.55
N PHE A 79 -21.55 18.88 -21.11
CA PHE A 79 -20.64 17.72 -21.03
C PHE A 79 -19.23 18.17 -21.39
N GLY A 80 -18.15 17.37 -21.23
CA GLY A 80 -16.73 17.74 -21.40
C GLY A 80 -16.09 17.40 -22.76
N PHE A 81 -14.82 17.73 -22.98
CA PHE A 81 -14.07 16.92 -23.92
C PHE A 81 -13.54 15.72 -23.18
N SER A 82 -14.09 14.59 -23.61
CA SER A 82 -13.36 13.35 -23.58
C SER A 82 -12.07 13.52 -24.35
N GLY A 83 -11.06 12.91 -23.80
CA GLY A 83 -10.08 12.22 -24.59
C GLY A 83 -9.26 11.37 -23.64
N THR A 84 -8.77 10.27 -24.17
CA THR A 84 -7.31 10.18 -24.33
C THR A 84 -6.73 11.60 -24.47
N CYS A 85 -6.32 12.21 -23.35
CA CYS A 85 -6.35 13.67 -23.12
C CYS A 85 -7.45 14.38 -23.92
N GLY A 86 -8.64 14.50 -23.36
CA GLY A 86 -9.59 15.46 -23.88
C GLY A 86 -8.91 16.75 -23.57
N SER A 87 -8.29 17.40 -24.58
CA SER A 87 -7.46 18.59 -24.39
C SER A 87 -8.05 19.33 -23.22
N VAL A 88 -7.26 19.56 -22.16
CA VAL A 88 -7.75 20.21 -20.94
C VAL A 88 -8.63 21.41 -21.34
N GLU A 89 -8.28 22.11 -22.43
CA GLU A 89 -9.11 23.10 -23.10
C GLU A 89 -10.56 22.72 -23.29
N GLN A 90 -10.89 21.54 -23.79
CA GLN A 90 -12.21 21.22 -24.27
C GLN A 90 -13.10 20.62 -23.15
N SER A 91 -12.48 20.17 -22.04
CA SER A 91 -13.12 20.00 -20.72
C SER A 91 -13.29 21.35 -19.98
N MET A 92 -12.30 22.26 -20.10
CA MET A 92 -12.33 23.62 -19.58
C MET A 92 -13.30 24.54 -20.35
N THR A 93 -13.48 24.37 -21.65
CA THR A 93 -14.42 25.15 -22.51
C THR A 93 -15.85 24.79 -22.14
N ARG A 94 -16.04 23.57 -21.66
CA ARG A 94 -17.32 23.05 -21.20
C ARG A 94 -17.61 23.36 -19.73
N SER A 95 -16.60 23.71 -18.94
CA SER A 95 -16.73 24.19 -17.55
C SER A 95 -16.67 25.73 -17.43
N PHE A 96 -16.09 26.43 -18.42
CA PHE A 96 -15.89 27.89 -18.49
C PHE A 96 -16.03 28.41 -19.95
N PRO A 97 -17.26 28.62 -20.46
CA PRO A 97 -17.50 28.86 -21.89
C PRO A 97 -17.07 30.22 -22.43
N GLY A 98 -16.81 31.20 -21.54
CA GLY A 98 -16.45 32.57 -21.90
C GLY A 98 -14.97 32.79 -22.23
N LEU A 99 -14.07 31.90 -21.82
CA LEU A 99 -12.62 32.09 -21.94
C LEU A 99 -11.97 31.42 -23.17
N PHE A 100 -12.60 30.43 -23.80
CA PHE A 100 -11.94 29.56 -24.80
C PHE A 100 -12.75 29.37 -26.10
N LYS A 101 -12.95 30.43 -26.88
CA LYS A 101 -13.32 30.29 -28.30
C LYS A 101 -12.17 30.78 -29.20
N PRO A 102 -11.57 29.93 -30.06
CA PRO A 102 -10.79 30.41 -31.17
C PRO A 102 -11.73 30.83 -32.32
N ARG A 103 -11.41 31.96 -32.97
CA ARG A 103 -12.05 32.42 -34.21
C ARG A 103 -11.84 31.36 -35.31
N LYS A 104 -12.92 30.97 -36.00
CA LYS A 104 -12.87 29.99 -37.10
C LYS A 104 -12.14 30.56 -38.32
N ASN A 105 -11.23 29.77 -38.90
CA ASN A 105 -11.11 29.62 -40.35
C ASN A 105 -10.46 28.27 -40.73
N SER A 106 -10.97 27.70 -41.82
CA SER A 106 -10.48 26.56 -42.64
C SER A 106 -10.87 25.13 -42.26
N THR A 107 -11.33 24.41 -43.29
CA THR A 107 -11.75 22.99 -43.32
C THR A 107 -10.64 22.14 -43.90
N PRO A 108 -10.47 20.87 -43.46
CA PRO A 108 -9.97 19.83 -44.37
C PRO A 108 -10.81 18.54 -44.37
N SER A 109 -10.65 17.79 -45.47
CA SER A 109 -11.38 16.62 -45.99
C SER A 109 -11.27 15.32 -45.15
N PRO A 110 -12.17 14.32 -45.37
CA PRO A 110 -12.32 13.19 -44.46
C PRO A 110 -11.27 12.10 -44.71
N LYS A 111 -10.47 11.78 -43.68
CA LYS A 111 -9.67 10.55 -43.63
C LYS A 111 -10.54 9.41 -43.07
N ARG A 112 -10.60 8.27 -43.77
CA ARG A 112 -11.27 7.04 -43.28
C ARG A 112 -10.63 6.64 -41.94
N LYS A 113 -11.45 6.52 -40.88
CA LYS A 113 -11.00 6.06 -39.56
C LYS A 113 -10.67 4.57 -39.64
N ALA A 114 -9.54 4.16 -39.03
CA ALA A 114 -9.17 2.75 -38.90
C ALA A 114 -10.25 1.98 -38.12
N ALA A 115 -10.57 0.76 -38.56
CA ALA A 115 -11.53 -0.12 -37.90
C ALA A 115 -11.06 -0.42 -36.47
N ARG A 116 -11.94 -0.21 -35.49
CA ARG A 116 -11.67 -0.45 -34.07
C ARG A 116 -11.99 -1.90 -33.74
N SER A 117 -11.17 -2.54 -32.91
CA SER A 117 -11.41 -3.89 -32.41
C SER A 117 -11.30 -3.93 -30.89
N THR A 118 -12.05 -4.82 -30.24
CA THR A 118 -12.15 -4.92 -28.77
C THR A 118 -11.91 -6.36 -28.31
N PRO A 119 -11.03 -6.62 -27.33
CA PRO A 119 -10.89 -7.95 -26.73
C PRO A 119 -12.10 -8.28 -25.85
N VAL A 120 -12.72 -9.44 -26.10
CA VAL A 120 -13.91 -9.92 -25.40
C VAL A 120 -13.65 -11.30 -24.80
N GLN A 121 -14.03 -11.52 -23.54
CA GLN A 121 -13.96 -12.85 -22.92
C GLN A 121 -15.21 -13.68 -23.23
N PHE A 122 -15.01 -14.84 -23.83
CA PHE A 122 -16.03 -15.85 -24.07
C PHE A 122 -15.80 -17.08 -23.19
N TYR A 123 -16.87 -17.77 -22.82
CA TYR A 123 -16.84 -19.01 -22.06
C TYR A 123 -17.72 -20.05 -22.76
N LEU A 124 -17.12 -21.07 -23.37
CA LEU A 124 -17.86 -22.14 -24.05
C LEU A 124 -18.29 -23.23 -23.06
N LEU A 125 -19.59 -23.54 -23.08
CA LEU A 125 -20.22 -24.59 -22.28
C LEU A 125 -20.52 -25.80 -23.16
N ASN A 126 -20.54 -26.99 -22.56
CA ASN A 126 -20.83 -28.22 -23.29
C ASN A 126 -22.32 -28.42 -23.58
N GLN A 127 -23.20 -27.81 -22.81
CA GLN A 127 -24.65 -27.92 -22.93
C GLN A 127 -25.34 -26.67 -22.35
N PHE A 128 -26.66 -26.61 -22.50
CA PHE A 128 -27.46 -25.56 -21.87
C PHE A 128 -27.43 -25.67 -20.34
N VAL A 129 -27.18 -24.54 -19.68
CA VAL A 129 -27.24 -24.39 -18.22
C VAL A 129 -27.83 -23.03 -17.85
N GLU A 130 -28.63 -22.97 -16.79
CA GLU A 130 -29.29 -21.73 -16.36
C GLU A 130 -28.38 -20.80 -15.55
N ARG A 131 -27.28 -21.32 -15.01
CA ARG A 131 -26.37 -20.60 -14.11
C ARG A 131 -24.92 -20.83 -14.50
N THR A 132 -24.04 -19.91 -14.10
CA THR A 132 -22.60 -20.01 -14.34
C THR A 132 -22.03 -21.31 -13.73
N PRO A 133 -21.05 -21.96 -14.37
CA PRO A 133 -20.46 -23.21 -13.89
C PRO A 133 -19.91 -23.12 -12.46
N LYS A 134 -19.85 -24.27 -11.77
CA LYS A 134 -19.08 -24.40 -10.52
C LYS A 134 -17.60 -24.58 -10.84
N MET A 135 -16.73 -24.22 -9.91
CA MET A 135 -15.26 -24.37 -10.05
C MET A 135 -14.85 -25.80 -10.49
N SER A 136 -15.49 -26.83 -9.93
CA SER A 136 -15.24 -28.23 -10.30
C SER A 136 -15.56 -28.54 -11.78
N THR A 137 -16.59 -27.89 -12.34
CA THR A 137 -16.99 -28.05 -13.75
C THR A 137 -16.09 -27.24 -14.67
N GLU A 138 -15.60 -26.07 -14.23
CA GLU A 138 -14.69 -25.25 -15.03
C GLU A 138 -13.41 -26.01 -15.42
N LEU A 139 -12.91 -26.82 -14.49
CA LEU A 139 -11.72 -27.65 -14.67
C LEU A 139 -11.94 -28.75 -15.71
N LEU A 140 -13.08 -29.46 -15.65
CA LEU A 140 -13.44 -30.48 -16.63
C LEU A 140 -13.62 -29.88 -18.03
N LEU A 141 -14.25 -28.69 -18.11
CA LEU A 141 -14.43 -27.97 -19.37
C LEU A 141 -13.08 -27.57 -19.97
N LEU A 142 -12.14 -27.09 -19.14
CA LEU A 142 -10.80 -26.75 -19.58
C LEU A 142 -10.04 -27.96 -20.13
N GLN A 143 -10.10 -29.10 -19.44
CA GLN A 143 -9.49 -30.36 -19.90
C GLN A 143 -10.07 -30.85 -21.24
N ALA A 144 -11.35 -30.59 -21.48
CA ALA A 144 -12.02 -30.91 -22.74
C ALA A 144 -11.77 -29.90 -23.88
N GLY A 145 -10.96 -28.86 -23.66
CA GLY A 145 -10.71 -27.79 -24.64
C GLY A 145 -11.81 -26.73 -24.74
N LEU A 146 -12.73 -26.71 -23.77
CA LEU A 146 -13.83 -25.76 -23.63
C LEU A 146 -13.48 -24.70 -22.56
N GLY A 147 -14.47 -23.96 -22.07
CA GLY A 147 -14.27 -22.98 -21.01
C GLY A 147 -13.85 -21.60 -21.54
N ARG A 148 -13.04 -20.87 -20.76
CA ARG A 148 -12.81 -19.43 -20.98
C ARG A 148 -11.68 -19.14 -21.99
N ARG A 149 -11.95 -18.26 -22.96
CA ARG A 149 -10.97 -17.69 -23.92
C ARG A 149 -11.23 -16.21 -24.15
N THR A 150 -10.19 -15.47 -24.52
CA THR A 150 -10.30 -14.07 -24.95
C THR A 150 -10.19 -14.00 -26.47
N VAL A 151 -11.13 -13.34 -27.12
CA VAL A 151 -11.22 -13.21 -28.59
C VAL A 151 -11.35 -11.73 -28.95
N THR A 152 -10.55 -11.25 -29.89
CA THR A 152 -10.61 -9.86 -30.37
C THR A 152 -11.70 -9.72 -31.42
N ILE A 153 -12.74 -8.94 -31.11
CA ILE A 153 -13.90 -8.74 -31.98
C ILE A 153 -13.79 -7.39 -32.71
N PRO A 154 -13.81 -7.35 -34.05
CA PRO A 154 -13.88 -6.10 -34.82
C PRO A 154 -15.26 -5.43 -34.61
N GLU A 155 -15.29 -4.10 -34.46
CA GLU A 155 -16.52 -3.34 -34.17
C GLU A 155 -17.52 -3.39 -35.33
N ASP A 156 -17.03 -3.45 -36.58
CA ASP A 156 -17.79 -3.64 -37.81
C ASP A 156 -17.95 -5.13 -38.22
N GLY A 157 -17.51 -6.06 -37.37
CA GLY A 157 -17.58 -7.49 -37.63
C GLY A 157 -19.01 -8.01 -37.74
N GLN A 158 -19.25 -8.80 -38.79
CA GLN A 158 -20.54 -9.45 -39.03
C GLN A 158 -20.61 -10.84 -38.41
N HIS A 159 -21.81 -11.42 -38.33
CA HIS A 159 -22.03 -12.70 -37.66
C HIS A 159 -21.16 -13.85 -38.20
N SER A 160 -20.95 -13.92 -39.51
CA SER A 160 -20.11 -14.95 -40.15
C SER A 160 -18.63 -14.82 -39.77
N GLU A 161 -18.11 -13.60 -39.69
CA GLU A 161 -16.74 -13.31 -39.26
C GLU A 161 -16.56 -13.64 -37.78
N ILE A 162 -17.50 -13.22 -36.92
CA ILE A 162 -17.49 -13.55 -35.49
C ILE A 162 -17.56 -15.06 -35.29
N SER A 163 -18.43 -15.75 -36.02
CA SER A 163 -18.55 -17.21 -35.95
C SER A 163 -17.23 -17.90 -36.35
N SER A 164 -16.56 -17.39 -37.38
CA SER A 164 -15.25 -17.90 -37.82
C SER A 164 -14.16 -17.68 -36.77
N LEU A 165 -14.15 -16.52 -36.12
CA LEU A 165 -13.24 -16.23 -35.00
C LEU A 165 -13.48 -17.16 -33.80
N LEU A 166 -14.75 -17.40 -33.46
CA LEU A 166 -15.11 -18.32 -32.38
C LEU A 166 -14.75 -19.78 -32.72
N LEU A 167 -14.99 -20.24 -33.95
CA LEU A 167 -14.61 -21.58 -34.42
C LEU A 167 -13.09 -21.79 -34.41
N GLN A 168 -12.31 -20.76 -34.75
CA GLN A 168 -10.85 -20.82 -34.66
C GLN A 168 -10.38 -21.00 -33.21
N MET A 169 -11.08 -20.38 -32.25
CA MET A 169 -10.74 -20.45 -30.83
C MET A 169 -11.32 -21.68 -30.12
N TYR A 170 -12.43 -22.21 -30.62
CA TYR A 170 -13.12 -23.38 -30.12
C TYR A 170 -13.44 -24.36 -31.26
N PRO A 171 -12.48 -25.15 -31.73
CA PRO A 171 -12.68 -26.12 -32.82
C PRO A 171 -13.87 -27.06 -32.61
N LYS A 172 -14.14 -27.48 -31.36
CA LYS A 172 -15.29 -28.34 -31.01
C LYS A 172 -16.66 -27.73 -31.38
N MET A 173 -16.77 -26.40 -31.54
CA MET A 173 -18.01 -25.74 -31.99
C MET A 173 -18.38 -26.10 -33.43
N ALA A 174 -17.47 -26.65 -34.25
CA ALA A 174 -17.78 -27.05 -35.63
C ALA A 174 -18.92 -28.08 -35.70
N SER A 175 -19.03 -28.95 -34.69
CA SER A 175 -20.10 -29.93 -34.57
C SER A 175 -21.51 -29.31 -34.39
N LEU A 176 -21.58 -28.05 -33.93
CA LEU A 176 -22.86 -27.36 -33.69
C LEU A 176 -23.48 -26.79 -34.95
N GLN A 177 -22.76 -26.74 -36.08
CA GLN A 177 -23.27 -26.21 -37.36
C GLN A 177 -23.93 -24.82 -37.25
N GLY A 178 -23.42 -23.96 -36.35
CA GLY A 178 -23.97 -22.62 -36.11
C GLY A 178 -25.10 -22.55 -35.08
N ALA A 179 -25.56 -23.67 -34.53
CA ALA A 179 -26.62 -23.73 -33.51
C ALA A 179 -26.11 -23.41 -32.10
N TRP A 180 -25.74 -22.14 -31.86
CA TRP A 180 -25.29 -21.65 -30.55
C TRP A 180 -25.82 -20.24 -30.26
N MET A 181 -25.84 -19.86 -28.99
CA MET A 181 -26.35 -18.57 -28.53
C MET A 181 -25.51 -17.99 -27.40
N LEU A 182 -25.49 -16.65 -27.29
CA LEU A 182 -24.74 -15.92 -26.27
C LEU A 182 -25.61 -15.64 -25.05
N TYR A 183 -24.97 -15.71 -23.88
CA TYR A 183 -25.60 -15.44 -22.59
C TYR A 183 -24.69 -14.56 -21.74
N LYS A 184 -25.29 -13.77 -20.85
CA LYS A 184 -24.58 -12.92 -19.90
C LYS A 184 -25.01 -13.22 -18.47
N ALA A 185 -24.07 -13.22 -17.55
CA ALA A 185 -24.36 -13.39 -16.13
C ALA A 185 -24.99 -12.11 -15.54
N VAL A 186 -26.04 -12.28 -14.72
CA VAL A 186 -26.64 -11.20 -13.93
C VAL A 186 -25.75 -10.85 -12.73
N GLY A 187 -25.71 -9.57 -12.31
CA GLY A 187 -24.86 -9.11 -11.20
C GLY A 187 -25.06 -9.87 -9.89
N GLY A 188 -24.00 -10.00 -9.08
CA GLY A 188 -23.96 -10.76 -7.82
C GLY A 188 -22.63 -11.51 -7.63
N SER A 189 -22.48 -12.20 -6.51
CA SER A 189 -21.38 -13.13 -6.22
C SER A 189 -21.84 -14.60 -6.32
N GLY A 190 -20.91 -15.54 -6.50
CA GLY A 190 -21.21 -16.97 -6.61
C GLY A 190 -21.78 -17.40 -7.97
N GLN A 191 -22.63 -18.43 -7.99
CA GLN A 191 -23.27 -18.93 -9.22
C GLN A 191 -24.40 -17.99 -9.69
N ARG A 192 -24.17 -17.32 -10.81
CA ARG A 192 -25.06 -16.28 -11.33
C ARG A 192 -26.00 -16.84 -12.38
N LYS A 193 -27.23 -16.33 -12.43
CA LYS A 193 -28.18 -16.67 -13.51
C LYS A 193 -27.66 -16.16 -14.85
N LEU A 194 -27.79 -16.97 -15.89
CA LEU A 194 -27.43 -16.63 -17.26
C LEU A 194 -28.67 -16.15 -18.02
N ASN A 195 -28.63 -14.93 -18.53
CA ASN A 195 -29.67 -14.36 -19.37
C ASN A 195 -29.22 -14.37 -20.82
N VAL A 196 -30.11 -14.77 -21.72
CA VAL A 196 -29.89 -14.77 -23.16
C VAL A 196 -29.58 -13.36 -23.67
N VAL A 197 -28.58 -13.27 -24.54
CA VAL A 197 -28.32 -12.10 -25.37
C VAL A 197 -28.91 -12.43 -26.74
N GLN A 198 -30.10 -11.90 -27.02
CA GLN A 198 -30.79 -12.20 -28.29
C GLN A 198 -30.00 -11.61 -29.47
N PRO A 199 -29.74 -12.36 -30.55
CA PRO A 199 -29.19 -11.82 -31.77
C PRO A 199 -30.24 -10.97 -32.51
N ASP A 200 -29.78 -10.08 -33.39
CA ASP A 200 -30.64 -9.35 -34.33
C ASP A 200 -31.01 -10.26 -35.53
N GLU A 201 -31.81 -9.75 -36.48
CA GLU A 201 -32.20 -10.49 -37.70
C GLU A 201 -30.99 -10.99 -38.52
N GLU A 202 -29.89 -10.23 -38.50
CA GLU A 202 -28.62 -10.56 -39.17
C GLU A 202 -27.64 -11.35 -38.28
N GLY A 203 -28.07 -11.74 -37.07
CA GLY A 203 -27.24 -12.45 -36.10
C GLY A 203 -26.55 -11.52 -35.09
N TYR A 204 -25.36 -11.92 -34.64
CA TYR A 204 -24.53 -11.10 -33.74
C TYR A 204 -23.56 -10.22 -34.54
N THR A 205 -23.61 -8.90 -34.32
CA THR A 205 -22.62 -7.95 -34.85
C THR A 205 -21.61 -7.56 -33.77
N GLY A 206 -20.41 -7.12 -34.20
CA GLY A 206 -19.33 -6.74 -33.29
C GLY A 206 -19.73 -5.59 -32.37
N ALA A 207 -20.30 -4.53 -32.93
CA ALA A 207 -20.85 -3.40 -32.19
C ALA A 207 -21.91 -3.84 -31.17
N TYR A 208 -22.79 -4.79 -31.52
CA TYR A 208 -23.82 -5.29 -30.61
C TYR A 208 -23.23 -6.11 -29.46
N ILE A 209 -22.28 -7.02 -29.74
CA ILE A 209 -21.56 -7.79 -28.71
C ILE A 209 -20.85 -6.84 -27.73
N ILE A 210 -20.13 -5.84 -28.25
CA ILE A 210 -19.40 -4.84 -27.45
C ILE A 210 -20.37 -4.03 -26.59
N LYS A 211 -21.51 -3.61 -27.16
CA LYS A 211 -22.57 -2.91 -26.43
C LYS A 211 -23.20 -3.78 -25.33
N ALA A 212 -23.43 -5.07 -25.60
CA ALA A 212 -24.06 -6.00 -24.67
C ALA A 212 -23.20 -6.27 -23.41
N LEU A 213 -21.87 -6.08 -23.50
CA LEU A 213 -20.92 -6.21 -22.38
C LEU A 213 -20.97 -5.03 -21.39
N GLY A 214 -21.47 -3.86 -21.79
CA GLY A 214 -21.76 -2.76 -20.87
C GLY A 214 -20.55 -2.13 -20.16
N GLY A 215 -19.36 -2.14 -20.77
CA GLY A 215 -18.18 -1.37 -20.33
C GLY A 215 -17.49 -1.84 -19.05
N ARG A 216 -18.01 -2.86 -18.35
CA ARG A 216 -17.28 -3.59 -17.30
C ARG A 216 -16.82 -4.90 -17.93
N GLY A 217 -15.57 -5.31 -17.73
CA GLY A 217 -14.95 -6.51 -18.33
C GLY A 217 -15.63 -7.84 -17.95
N GLY A 218 -16.87 -8.03 -18.40
CA GLY A 218 -17.69 -9.22 -18.22
C GLY A 218 -17.36 -10.30 -19.24
N CYS A 219 -17.87 -11.50 -18.98
CA CYS A 219 -17.68 -12.66 -19.83
C CYS A 219 -19.03 -13.08 -20.44
N LEU A 220 -19.02 -13.37 -21.75
CA LEU A 220 -20.17 -13.92 -22.47
C LEU A 220 -20.05 -15.44 -22.54
N TYR A 221 -21.15 -16.14 -22.29
CA TYR A 221 -21.22 -17.59 -22.28
C TYR A 221 -21.81 -18.05 -23.61
N ILE A 222 -21.15 -18.99 -24.27
CA ILE A 222 -21.60 -19.62 -25.50
C ILE A 222 -22.24 -20.95 -25.11
N MET A 223 -23.51 -21.14 -25.46
CA MET A 223 -24.22 -22.40 -25.22
C MET A 223 -24.73 -23.01 -26.53
N PRO A 224 -24.56 -24.33 -26.73
CA PRO A 224 -25.24 -25.07 -27.77
C PRO A 224 -26.77 -24.92 -27.64
N LEU A 225 -27.46 -24.72 -28.77
CA LEU A 225 -28.92 -24.76 -28.83
C LEU A 225 -29.44 -26.19 -28.98
N GLN A 226 -28.66 -27.06 -29.65
CA GLN A 226 -28.98 -28.45 -29.91
C GLN A 226 -27.73 -29.31 -29.69
N GLY A 227 -27.93 -30.49 -29.08
CA GLY A 227 -26.84 -31.41 -28.77
C GLY A 227 -25.98 -31.00 -27.57
N THR A 228 -24.96 -31.81 -27.30
CA THR A 228 -23.98 -31.61 -26.22
C THR A 228 -22.57 -31.82 -26.74
N LEU A 229 -21.65 -30.92 -26.42
CA LEU A 229 -20.24 -31.07 -26.77
C LEU A 229 -19.58 -32.13 -25.89
N ASP A 230 -18.67 -32.90 -26.49
CA ASP A 230 -17.88 -33.91 -25.80
C ASP A 230 -16.97 -33.29 -24.72
N MET A 231 -17.03 -33.87 -23.53
CA MET A 231 -16.32 -33.47 -22.31
C MET A 231 -15.08 -34.35 -22.04
N SER A 232 -14.75 -35.28 -22.93
CA SER A 232 -13.57 -36.11 -22.79
C SER A 232 -12.30 -35.25 -22.79
N PRO A 233 -11.35 -35.51 -21.87
CA PRO A 233 -10.12 -34.73 -21.78
C PRO A 233 -9.31 -34.90 -23.07
N LEU A 234 -8.82 -33.77 -23.59
CA LEU A 234 -8.01 -33.75 -24.80
C LEU A 234 -6.52 -33.93 -24.48
N PRO A 235 -5.75 -34.59 -25.37
CA PRO A 235 -4.29 -34.56 -25.32
C PRO A 235 -3.74 -33.12 -25.25
N PHE A 236 -2.63 -32.90 -24.54
CA PHE A 236 -2.03 -31.56 -24.41
C PHE A 236 -1.47 -30.99 -25.73
N THR A 237 -1.34 -31.84 -26.75
CA THR A 237 -0.96 -31.50 -28.12
C THR A 237 -2.15 -31.11 -29.02
N SER A 238 -3.37 -31.18 -28.51
CA SER A 238 -4.58 -30.80 -29.26
C SER A 238 -4.63 -29.31 -29.58
N ARG A 239 -5.21 -28.97 -30.74
CA ARG A 239 -5.24 -27.60 -31.30
C ARG A 239 -5.92 -26.58 -30.38
N GLU A 240 -6.86 -27.04 -29.56
CA GLU A 240 -7.57 -26.29 -28.54
C GLU A 240 -6.61 -25.62 -27.54
N PHE A 241 -5.39 -26.13 -27.40
CA PHE A 241 -4.37 -25.69 -26.45
C PHE A 241 -3.22 -24.91 -27.08
N ASP A 242 -3.19 -24.73 -28.41
CA ASP A 242 -2.05 -24.10 -29.11
C ASP A 242 -1.82 -22.63 -28.73
N ARG A 243 -2.90 -21.89 -28.45
CA ARG A 243 -2.84 -20.48 -28.04
C ARG A 243 -2.67 -20.29 -26.52
N MET A 244 -2.51 -21.37 -25.77
CA MET A 244 -2.26 -21.31 -24.34
C MET A 244 -0.75 -21.31 -24.06
N PRO A 245 -0.26 -20.54 -23.08
CA PRO A 245 1.11 -20.68 -22.59
C PRO A 245 1.34 -22.12 -22.10
N LYS A 246 2.39 -22.76 -22.63
CA LYS A 246 2.79 -24.13 -22.27
C LYS A 246 4.04 -24.10 -21.37
N ALA A 247 4.14 -25.07 -20.49
CA ALA A 247 5.32 -25.33 -19.67
C ALA A 247 5.50 -26.84 -19.53
N GLN A 248 6.76 -27.26 -19.37
CA GLN A 248 7.12 -28.66 -19.23
C GLN A 248 6.91 -29.16 -17.80
N CYS A 249 6.31 -30.34 -17.64
CA CYS A 249 6.25 -31.00 -16.34
C CYS A 249 7.64 -31.48 -15.90
N ALA A 250 8.04 -31.18 -14.66
CA ALA A 250 9.33 -31.60 -14.12
C ALA A 250 9.47 -33.12 -13.96
N THR A 251 8.35 -33.84 -13.80
CA THR A 251 8.33 -35.29 -13.51
C THR A 251 8.26 -36.13 -14.79
N CYS A 252 7.33 -35.84 -15.70
CA CYS A 252 7.13 -36.64 -16.93
C CYS A 252 7.70 -35.96 -18.19
N HIS A 253 8.21 -34.74 -18.09
CA HIS A 253 8.78 -33.96 -19.20
C HIS A 253 7.83 -33.68 -20.38
N VAL A 254 6.51 -33.86 -20.20
CA VAL A 254 5.50 -33.52 -21.21
C VAL A 254 5.18 -32.02 -21.14
N ASP A 255 5.21 -31.35 -22.29
CA ASP A 255 4.75 -29.97 -22.43
C ASP A 255 3.22 -29.89 -22.39
N MET A 256 2.69 -29.05 -21.50
CA MET A 256 1.25 -28.85 -21.37
C MET A 256 0.89 -27.42 -20.97
N PRO A 257 -0.37 -26.99 -21.18
CA PRO A 257 -0.80 -25.67 -20.75
C PRO A 257 -0.60 -25.44 -19.25
N ILE A 258 -0.10 -24.26 -18.86
CA ILE A 258 0.25 -23.94 -17.46
C ILE A 258 -0.91 -24.22 -16.49
N GLN A 259 -2.16 -23.94 -16.90
CA GLN A 259 -3.35 -24.18 -16.08
C GLN A 259 -3.65 -25.68 -15.86
N LEU A 260 -3.28 -26.54 -16.80
CA LEU A 260 -3.41 -27.99 -16.69
C LEU A 260 -2.20 -28.61 -15.96
N LEU A 261 -1.03 -28.00 -16.07
CA LEU A 261 0.19 -28.42 -15.36
C LEU A 261 0.00 -28.44 -13.85
N ALA A 262 -0.65 -27.41 -13.27
CA ALA A 262 -0.95 -27.35 -11.84
C ALA A 262 -1.79 -28.54 -11.32
N LEU A 263 -2.59 -29.16 -12.20
CA LEU A 263 -3.41 -30.33 -11.89
C LEU A 263 -2.67 -31.63 -12.15
N HIS A 264 -1.95 -31.67 -13.26
CA HIS A 264 -1.12 -32.82 -13.63
C HIS A 264 -0.05 -33.08 -12.56
N ALA A 265 0.63 -32.04 -12.06
CA ALA A 265 1.66 -32.16 -11.04
C ALA A 265 1.19 -32.83 -9.74
N GLN A 266 -0.11 -32.78 -9.42
CA GLN A 266 -0.68 -33.45 -8.24
C GLN A 266 -0.87 -34.96 -8.41
N LYS A 267 -0.89 -35.45 -9.66
CA LYS A 267 -1.19 -36.84 -10.03
C LYS A 267 -0.12 -37.46 -10.93
N CYS A 268 1.00 -36.77 -11.14
CA CYS A 268 2.05 -37.19 -12.03
C CYS A 268 2.97 -38.16 -11.29
N GLU A 269 3.04 -39.40 -11.76
CA GLU A 269 4.01 -40.39 -11.29
C GLU A 269 5.27 -40.35 -12.18
N PRO A 270 6.46 -40.59 -11.60
CA PRO A 270 7.71 -40.66 -12.36
C PRO A 270 7.63 -41.80 -13.38
N ASP A 271 7.90 -41.47 -14.64
CA ASP A 271 7.83 -42.40 -15.75
C ASP A 271 8.93 -43.46 -15.62
N THR A 272 8.61 -44.64 -15.09
CA THR A 272 9.41 -45.85 -15.30
C THR A 272 9.18 -46.35 -16.72
N GLY A 273 9.88 -45.69 -17.65
CA GLY A 273 10.30 -46.24 -18.94
C GLY A 273 9.23 -46.50 -19.99
N SER A 274 9.06 -45.55 -20.92
CA SER A 274 8.82 -45.88 -22.34
C SER A 274 9.21 -44.73 -23.26
N ARG A 275 10.51 -44.51 -23.44
CA ARG A 275 11.03 -43.90 -24.67
C ARG A 275 11.35 -45.02 -25.65
N LEU A 276 10.45 -45.23 -26.60
CA LEU A 276 10.69 -45.61 -28.01
C LEU A 276 9.35 -46.00 -28.63
N ASN A 277 8.85 -45.19 -29.57
CA ASN A 277 8.37 -45.65 -30.88
C ASN A 277 7.70 -44.49 -31.63
N SER A 278 8.48 -43.90 -32.53
CA SER A 278 7.95 -43.38 -33.78
C SER A 278 8.90 -43.87 -34.87
N LEU A 279 8.51 -44.94 -35.56
CA LEU A 279 8.57 -45.13 -37.02
C LEU A 279 7.85 -46.46 -37.37
N PRO A 280 7.08 -46.53 -38.47
CA PRO A 280 6.32 -47.71 -38.86
C PRO A 280 7.10 -48.57 -39.88
N ASP A 281 6.93 -49.90 -39.85
CA ASP A 281 6.37 -50.70 -40.97
C ASP A 281 6.58 -52.24 -40.83
N VAL A 282 5.52 -52.97 -41.21
CA VAL A 282 5.49 -54.28 -41.91
C VAL A 282 5.67 -55.61 -41.12
N PHE A 283 4.51 -56.26 -40.94
CA PHE A 283 4.12 -57.69 -41.10
C PHE A 283 4.73 -58.89 -40.34
N SER A 284 3.77 -59.74 -39.94
CA SER A 284 3.69 -61.22 -39.77
C SER A 284 4.23 -61.89 -38.49
N ASP A 285 3.26 -62.39 -37.72
CA ASP A 285 3.06 -63.77 -37.23
C ASP A 285 4.17 -64.55 -36.49
N VAL A 286 3.63 -65.48 -35.68
CA VAL A 286 4.16 -66.71 -35.05
C VAL A 286 4.82 -66.69 -33.67
N GLU A 287 4.54 -67.80 -32.99
CA GLU A 287 4.58 -68.13 -31.57
C GLU A 287 5.98 -68.43 -30.99
N ALA A 288 5.98 -68.58 -29.66
CA ALA A 288 6.71 -69.58 -28.88
C ALA A 288 8.18 -69.33 -28.43
N SER A 289 8.31 -69.22 -27.10
CA SER A 289 9.11 -70.09 -26.21
C SER A 289 10.64 -69.92 -26.07
N CYS A 290 11.08 -70.03 -24.80
CA CYS A 290 12.42 -70.34 -24.23
C CYS A 290 13.58 -69.39 -24.64
N ASP A 291 14.65 -69.17 -23.88
CA ASP A 291 15.36 -70.08 -22.99
C ASP A 291 16.30 -69.29 -22.04
N LEU A 292 16.72 -69.98 -20.99
CA LEU A 292 17.71 -69.58 -19.98
C LEU A 292 19.14 -69.54 -20.55
N THR A 293 20.01 -68.68 -20.01
CA THR A 293 21.38 -69.07 -19.57
C THR A 293 22.02 -67.97 -18.72
N GLU A 294 22.74 -68.43 -17.70
CA GLU A 294 23.42 -67.71 -16.62
C GLU A 294 24.89 -67.31 -16.95
N MET A 295 25.51 -66.64 -15.96
CA MET A 295 26.95 -66.50 -15.66
C MET A 295 27.71 -65.42 -16.47
N ASP A 296 28.57 -64.58 -15.87
CA ASP A 296 29.53 -64.89 -14.80
C ASP A 296 30.10 -63.63 -14.09
N SER A 297 30.51 -63.83 -12.82
CA SER A 297 31.67 -63.24 -12.10
C SER A 297 31.78 -61.72 -11.85
N GLU A 298 32.24 -61.18 -10.71
CA GLU A 298 33.26 -61.64 -9.75
C GLU A 298 33.18 -60.83 -8.43
N ARG A 299 33.52 -61.45 -7.28
CA ARG A 299 33.62 -60.85 -5.92
C ARG A 299 35.08 -60.66 -5.53
N CYS A 300 35.38 -59.62 -4.75
CA CYS A 300 36.49 -59.60 -3.80
C CYS A 300 35.97 -59.37 -2.36
N ALA A 301 36.44 -60.23 -1.44
CA ALA A 301 36.31 -60.13 0.02
C ALA A 301 37.16 -58.95 0.57
N VAL A 302 37.04 -58.47 1.82
CA VAL A 302 37.50 -59.10 3.07
C VAL A 302 36.93 -58.35 4.30
N ASP A 303 36.47 -59.14 5.27
CA ASP A 303 36.38 -59.03 6.75
C ASP A 303 36.29 -57.67 7.52
N GLU A 304 35.24 -57.61 8.36
CA GLU A 304 35.16 -56.95 9.69
C GLU A 304 36.30 -57.44 10.62
N PRO A 305 36.83 -56.62 11.57
CA PRO A 305 36.05 -56.26 12.77
C PRO A 305 36.38 -54.91 13.43
N ASP A 306 35.48 -54.38 14.25
CA ASP A 306 35.67 -54.21 15.72
C ASP A 306 34.76 -53.10 16.30
N SER A 307 34.24 -53.43 17.48
CA SER A 307 33.15 -52.75 18.17
C SER A 307 33.64 -51.52 18.94
N ARG A 308 33.12 -50.32 18.61
CA ARG A 308 32.93 -49.20 19.56
C ARG A 308 31.67 -48.43 19.18
N PRO A 309 30.79 -48.07 20.14
CA PRO A 309 29.56 -47.36 19.81
C PRO A 309 29.91 -45.94 19.40
N ALA A 310 29.70 -45.58 18.14
CA ALA A 310 29.73 -44.19 17.73
C ALA A 310 28.60 -43.48 18.49
N VAL A 311 28.97 -42.60 19.41
CA VAL A 311 28.04 -41.72 20.11
C VAL A 311 27.41 -40.83 19.06
N VAL A 312 26.24 -41.20 18.57
CA VAL A 312 25.44 -40.37 17.68
C VAL A 312 24.99 -39.18 18.53
N VAL A 313 25.64 -38.03 18.34
CA VAL A 313 25.24 -36.78 18.96
C VAL A 313 23.86 -36.44 18.41
N LYS A 314 22.84 -36.62 19.23
CA LYS A 314 21.46 -36.29 18.88
C LYS A 314 21.19 -34.86 19.30
N VAL A 315 20.67 -34.08 18.36
CA VAL A 315 20.25 -32.69 18.58
C VAL A 315 18.73 -32.67 18.66
N SER A 316 18.18 -31.98 19.65
CA SER A 316 16.73 -31.88 19.83
C SER A 316 16.13 -30.89 18.85
N CYS A 317 15.06 -31.28 18.18
CA CYS A 317 14.28 -30.37 17.34
C CYS A 317 13.56 -29.32 18.22
N PRO A 318 13.71 -28.01 17.98
CA PRO A 318 13.09 -26.97 18.81
C PRO A 318 11.56 -26.87 18.63
N LEU A 319 10.97 -27.59 17.67
CA LEU A 319 9.54 -27.55 17.37
C LEU A 319 8.76 -28.73 17.97
N CYS A 320 9.33 -29.93 18.01
CA CYS A 320 8.69 -31.13 18.58
C CYS A 320 9.43 -31.73 19.79
N CYS A 321 10.61 -31.20 20.13
CA CYS A 321 11.49 -31.66 21.22
C CYS A 321 12.06 -33.08 21.08
N ASP A 322 11.83 -33.77 19.96
CA ASP A 322 12.42 -35.09 19.68
C ASP A 322 13.90 -35.00 19.26
N ALA A 323 14.69 -36.00 19.66
CA ALA A 323 16.14 -36.03 19.47
C ALA A 323 16.52 -36.81 18.19
N TYR A 324 17.09 -36.11 17.21
CA TYR A 324 17.50 -36.68 15.93
C TYR A 324 19.02 -36.62 15.72
N PRO A 325 19.61 -37.56 14.96
CA PRO A 325 20.98 -37.40 14.47
C PRO A 325 21.15 -36.09 13.69
N GLU A 326 22.29 -35.43 13.81
CA GLU A 326 22.57 -34.12 13.19
C GLU A 326 22.31 -34.10 11.67
N ASP A 327 22.52 -35.23 10.99
CA ASP A 327 22.33 -35.36 9.54
C ASP A 327 20.84 -35.39 9.14
N CYS A 328 19.95 -35.79 10.04
CA CYS A 328 18.51 -35.93 9.77
C CYS A 328 17.69 -34.72 10.26
N ILE A 329 18.27 -33.83 11.08
CA ILE A 329 17.54 -32.68 11.64
C ILE A 329 17.09 -31.70 10.54
N LYS A 330 17.85 -31.57 9.45
CA LYS A 330 17.54 -30.64 8.34
C LYS A 330 16.33 -31.11 7.52
N GLU A 331 16.21 -32.42 7.31
CA GLU A 331 15.06 -33.03 6.61
C GLU A 331 13.81 -33.03 7.48
N HIS A 332 13.97 -33.26 8.79
CA HIS A 332 12.88 -33.13 9.74
C HIS A 332 12.38 -31.69 9.89
N ALA A 333 13.28 -30.70 10.00
CA ALA A 333 12.93 -29.29 10.16
C ALA A 333 12.06 -28.74 9.02
N SER A 334 12.11 -29.36 7.84
CA SER A 334 11.32 -28.96 6.66
C SER A 334 9.92 -29.59 6.62
N THR A 335 9.61 -30.56 7.49
CA THR A 335 8.31 -31.26 7.54
C THR A 335 7.68 -31.31 8.93
N CYS A 336 8.32 -30.72 9.94
CA CYS A 336 7.83 -30.70 11.32
C CYS A 336 6.61 -29.78 11.49
N GLU A 337 5.41 -30.33 11.31
CA GLU A 337 4.13 -29.67 11.61
C GLU A 337 3.88 -29.66 13.13
N GLY A 338 4.35 -28.60 13.80
CA GLY A 338 4.40 -28.48 15.26
C GLY A 338 3.06 -28.73 15.97
N ARG A 339 3.04 -29.74 16.85
CA ARG A 339 2.14 -29.78 18.02
C ARG A 339 2.98 -29.43 19.23
N TYR A 340 2.82 -28.19 19.71
CA TYR A 340 3.34 -27.79 21.01
C TYR A 340 2.44 -28.42 22.09
N GLU A 341 2.85 -29.55 22.65
CA GLU A 341 2.41 -29.95 23.99
C GLU A 341 3.56 -29.65 24.96
N GLU A 342 3.30 -28.82 25.97
CA GLU A 342 4.30 -28.45 26.98
C GLU A 342 4.82 -29.68 27.73
N PRO A 343 6.12 -29.73 28.11
CA PRO A 343 6.67 -30.85 28.84
C PRO A 343 6.11 -30.87 30.28
N ARG A 344 5.42 -31.96 30.63
CA ARG A 344 5.06 -32.26 32.02
C ARG A 344 6.33 -32.47 32.84
N VAL A 345 6.63 -31.55 33.74
CA VAL A 345 7.58 -31.78 34.82
C VAL A 345 6.89 -32.63 35.88
N ASN A 346 7.26 -33.91 35.95
CA ASN A 346 6.98 -34.74 37.12
C ASN A 346 7.80 -34.19 38.29
N SER A 347 7.10 -33.63 39.29
CA SER A 347 7.63 -33.52 40.65
C SER A 347 6.53 -33.92 41.61
N ASP A 348 6.57 -35.19 42.01
CA ASP A 348 5.84 -35.72 43.15
C ASP A 348 6.41 -35.07 44.42
N LEU A 349 5.70 -34.08 44.98
CA LEU A 349 5.62 -33.84 46.41
C LEU A 349 4.24 -33.29 46.75
N GLN A 350 3.43 -34.14 47.38
CA GLN A 350 2.15 -33.81 48.00
C GLN A 350 2.37 -32.87 49.19
N VAL A 351 1.74 -31.69 49.21
CA VAL A 351 1.19 -31.06 50.43
C VAL A 351 0.03 -30.11 50.06
N ASP A 352 -1.17 -30.51 50.51
CA ASP A 352 -2.37 -29.79 50.94
C ASP A 352 -3.06 -28.67 50.11
N GLN A 353 -4.38 -28.85 50.05
CA GLN A 353 -5.44 -27.95 49.60
C GLN A 353 -5.51 -26.70 50.49
N ASP A 354 -5.57 -25.50 49.88
CA ASP A 354 -6.73 -24.58 49.97
C ASP A 354 -6.43 -23.14 49.47
N ILE A 355 -7.41 -22.56 48.76
CA ILE A 355 -7.78 -21.12 48.69
C ILE A 355 -6.82 -20.14 47.98
N THR A 356 -7.09 -19.81 46.71
CA THR A 356 -7.64 -18.51 46.23
C THR A 356 -7.44 -18.35 44.72
N ASN A 357 -8.53 -17.94 44.08
CA ASN A 357 -8.64 -17.64 42.67
C ASN A 357 -8.20 -16.19 42.47
N GLU A 358 -6.93 -15.93 42.17
CA GLU A 358 -6.45 -14.62 41.71
C GLU A 358 -5.68 -14.75 40.39
N ASN A 359 -6.39 -14.35 39.33
CA ASN A 359 -5.93 -13.64 38.15
C ASN A 359 -4.40 -13.51 37.98
N ARG A 360 -3.73 -14.55 37.46
CA ARG A 360 -2.44 -14.38 36.79
C ARG A 360 -2.70 -13.84 35.38
N GLN A 361 -2.88 -12.53 35.26
CA GLN A 361 -2.75 -11.86 33.96
C GLN A 361 -1.27 -11.84 33.58
N GLU A 362 -0.95 -12.46 32.45
CA GLU A 362 0.34 -12.26 31.75
C GLU A 362 0.62 -10.76 31.56
N PRO A 363 1.90 -10.32 31.53
CA PRO A 363 2.24 -8.92 31.32
C PRO A 363 1.68 -8.44 29.98
N TYR A 364 0.71 -7.53 30.04
CA TYR A 364 0.08 -6.92 28.86
C TYR A 364 1.10 -6.01 28.17
N SER A 365 1.68 -6.46 27.05
CA SER A 365 2.70 -5.68 26.33
C SER A 365 2.07 -4.68 25.35
N LEU A 366 2.85 -3.69 24.91
CA LEU A 366 2.44 -2.76 23.85
C LEU A 366 2.06 -3.47 22.56
N ALA A 367 2.80 -4.53 22.19
CA ALA A 367 2.50 -5.34 21.01
C ALA A 367 1.13 -6.02 21.13
N ASP A 368 0.83 -6.62 22.29
CA ASP A 368 -0.46 -7.25 22.55
C ASP A 368 -1.61 -6.23 22.53
N ALA A 369 -1.35 -5.04 23.06
CA ALA A 369 -2.31 -3.94 23.04
C ALA A 369 -2.62 -3.49 21.60
N VAL A 370 -1.60 -3.33 20.75
CA VAL A 370 -1.79 -2.99 19.33
C VAL A 370 -2.49 -4.12 18.56
N CYS A 371 -2.16 -5.38 18.84
CA CYS A 371 -2.87 -6.54 18.27
C CYS A 371 -4.37 -6.52 18.61
N LYS A 372 -4.74 -6.21 19.86
CA LYS A 372 -6.15 -6.07 20.23
C LYS A 372 -6.87 -4.94 19.48
N VAL A 373 -6.18 -3.85 19.14
CA VAL A 373 -6.75 -2.78 18.30
C VAL A 373 -6.94 -3.27 16.86
N LYS A 374 -5.96 -4.01 16.32
CA LYS A 374 -6.02 -4.62 14.97
C LYS A 374 -7.22 -5.56 14.82
N ASP A 375 -7.51 -6.36 15.84
CA ASP A 375 -8.63 -7.32 15.82
C ASP A 375 -10.01 -6.65 15.73
N LYS A 376 -10.10 -5.34 15.97
CA LYS A 376 -11.34 -4.56 15.89
C LYS A 376 -11.63 -4.00 14.49
N ILE A 377 -10.74 -4.22 13.53
CA ILE A 377 -10.97 -3.83 12.14
C ILE A 377 -12.11 -4.65 11.56
N ASP A 378 -13.15 -3.98 11.03
CA ASP A 378 -14.32 -4.64 10.48
C ASP A 378 -14.13 -4.97 8.98
N PRO A 379 -13.97 -6.26 8.60
CA PRO A 379 -13.70 -6.65 7.22
C PRO A 379 -14.93 -6.59 6.30
N GLN A 380 -16.12 -6.21 6.79
CA GLN A 380 -17.37 -6.26 6.00
C GLN A 380 -17.40 -5.29 4.81
N ALA A 381 -16.60 -4.21 4.85
CA ALA A 381 -16.50 -3.24 3.77
C ALA A 381 -15.04 -2.81 3.56
N ILE A 382 -14.80 -1.98 2.54
CA ILE A 382 -13.49 -1.37 2.29
C ILE A 382 -13.64 0.14 2.30
N PHE A 383 -12.90 0.80 3.19
CA PHE A 383 -12.82 2.24 3.25
C PHE A 383 -11.81 2.72 2.20
N SER A 384 -12.31 3.12 1.03
CA SER A 384 -11.46 3.43 -0.12
C SER A 384 -11.21 4.93 -0.23
N ILE A 385 -9.94 5.34 -0.20
CA ILE A 385 -9.49 6.70 -0.43
C ILE A 385 -8.74 6.78 -1.77
N CYS A 386 -9.06 7.82 -2.54
CA CYS A 386 -8.41 8.10 -3.82
C CYS A 386 -7.94 9.55 -3.84
N VAL A 387 -6.62 9.74 -3.94
CA VAL A 387 -5.95 11.05 -3.83
C VAL A 387 -4.85 11.19 -4.89
N THR A 388 -4.41 12.41 -5.12
CA THR A 388 -3.17 12.71 -5.86
C THR A 388 -1.98 12.67 -4.90
N ARG A 389 -0.75 12.56 -5.42
CA ARG A 389 0.47 12.76 -4.63
C ARG A 389 0.65 14.20 -4.14
N GLU A 390 0.00 15.14 -4.81
CA GLU A 390 -0.06 16.54 -4.39
C GLU A 390 -1.14 16.74 -3.32
N GLU A 391 -0.83 17.53 -2.29
CA GLU A 391 -1.75 17.92 -1.21
C GLU A 391 -2.44 16.75 -0.49
N ILE A 392 -1.69 15.67 -0.22
CA ILE A 392 -2.21 14.43 0.39
C ILE A 392 -3.03 14.72 1.66
N PHE A 393 -2.54 15.60 2.53
CA PHE A 393 -3.23 15.96 3.77
C PHE A 393 -4.61 16.60 3.52
N HIS A 394 -4.67 17.72 2.79
CA HIS A 394 -5.93 18.44 2.57
C HIS A 394 -6.93 17.64 1.73
N ARG A 395 -6.45 16.92 0.71
CA ARG A 395 -7.29 16.03 -0.11
C ARG A 395 -7.75 14.82 0.70
N GLY A 396 -6.86 14.24 1.50
CA GLY A 396 -7.12 13.12 2.41
C GLY A 396 -8.23 13.46 3.38
N LEU A 397 -8.14 14.59 4.10
CA LEU A 397 -9.20 15.06 5.00
C LEU A 397 -10.56 15.22 4.29
N LYS A 398 -10.56 15.82 3.09
CA LYS A 398 -11.79 16.00 2.30
C LYS A 398 -12.40 14.65 1.88
N GLN A 399 -11.58 13.68 1.48
CA GLN A 399 -12.05 12.34 1.12
C GLN A 399 -12.56 11.59 2.34
N TRP A 400 -11.86 11.70 3.47
CA TRP A 400 -12.23 11.08 4.75
C TRP A 400 -13.67 11.44 5.14
N LYS A 401 -14.04 12.73 5.04
CA LYS A 401 -15.40 13.24 5.32
C LYS A 401 -16.48 12.79 4.35
N ARG A 402 -16.12 12.48 3.09
CA ARG A 402 -17.10 12.31 2.00
C ARG A 402 -17.60 10.88 1.84
N GLN A 403 -16.93 9.90 2.43
CA GLN A 403 -17.29 8.50 2.28
C GLN A 403 -18.57 8.17 3.06
N LYS A 404 -19.57 7.62 2.37
CA LYS A 404 -20.88 7.27 2.97
C LYS A 404 -21.17 5.77 3.01
N LYS A 405 -20.38 4.96 2.31
CA LYS A 405 -20.64 3.52 2.12
C LYS A 405 -19.80 2.61 3.02
N ALA A 406 -18.65 3.11 3.45
CA ALA A 406 -17.72 2.46 4.36
C ALA A 406 -17.19 3.53 5.29
N THR A 407 -16.79 3.14 6.49
CA THR A 407 -16.31 4.06 7.53
C THR A 407 -14.86 3.72 7.88
N PRO A 408 -14.15 4.60 8.62
CA PRO A 408 -12.78 4.33 9.03
C PRO A 408 -12.58 3.04 9.84
N ILE A 409 -13.65 2.43 10.39
CA ILE A 409 -13.55 1.13 11.09
C ILE A 409 -13.19 -0.03 10.15
N ASN A 410 -13.44 0.14 8.85
CA ASN A 410 -13.17 -0.87 7.84
C ASN A 410 -11.71 -0.79 7.33
N PRO A 411 -11.17 -1.85 6.70
CA PRO A 411 -9.87 -1.84 6.06
C PRO A 411 -9.70 -0.64 5.11
N LEU A 412 -8.67 0.17 5.36
CA LEU A 412 -8.31 1.31 4.53
C LEU A 412 -7.62 0.81 3.27
N ARG A 413 -8.12 1.26 2.11
CA ARG A 413 -7.51 1.04 0.81
C ARG A 413 -7.21 2.37 0.15
N VAL A 414 -5.95 2.59 -0.18
CA VAL A 414 -5.49 3.85 -0.81
C VAL A 414 -5.15 3.60 -2.26
N SER A 415 -5.54 4.55 -3.12
CA SER A 415 -5.16 4.60 -4.53
C SER A 415 -4.70 5.99 -4.89
N PHE A 416 -3.55 6.09 -5.56
CA PHE A 416 -3.08 7.34 -6.14
C PHE A 416 -3.58 7.48 -7.56
N LEU A 417 -4.18 8.63 -7.88
CA LEU A 417 -4.77 8.89 -9.19
C LEU A 417 -3.71 8.82 -10.30
N GLY A 418 -3.92 7.93 -11.27
CA GLY A 418 -3.00 7.74 -12.40
C GLY A 418 -1.93 6.68 -12.18
N GLU A 419 -1.89 6.05 -10.99
CA GLU A 419 -0.89 5.04 -10.65
C GLU A 419 -1.52 3.65 -10.52
N ALA A 420 -0.86 2.64 -11.10
CA ALA A 420 -1.26 1.26 -10.93
C ALA A 420 -0.84 0.79 -9.53
N GLY A 421 -1.79 0.78 -8.58
CA GLY A 421 -1.54 0.33 -7.21
C GLY A 421 -1.44 -1.19 -7.12
N ILE A 422 -0.21 -1.72 -7.13
CA ILE A 422 0.08 -3.16 -7.02
C ILE A 422 0.05 -3.62 -5.56
N ASP A 423 0.66 -2.82 -4.66
CA ASP A 423 0.75 -3.12 -3.23
C ASP A 423 -0.05 -2.11 -2.40
N ASN A 424 -1.26 -2.50 -1.99
CA ASN A 424 -2.12 -1.64 -1.17
C ASN A 424 -1.59 -1.44 0.26
N GLY A 425 -0.74 -2.33 0.76
CA GLY A 425 -0.12 -2.19 2.08
C GLY A 425 0.89 -1.03 2.08
N ALA A 426 1.78 -1.02 1.08
CA ALA A 426 2.75 0.07 0.91
C ALA A 426 2.06 1.42 0.67
N LEU A 427 1.06 1.49 -0.22
CA LEU A 427 0.34 2.74 -0.50
C LEU A 427 -0.45 3.25 0.70
N ARG A 428 -1.03 2.34 1.50
CA ARG A 428 -1.71 2.69 2.75
C ARG A 428 -0.71 3.31 3.74
N LYS A 429 0.43 2.66 3.94
CA LYS A 429 1.47 3.13 4.85
C LYS A 429 2.00 4.50 4.43
N GLU A 430 2.32 4.67 3.16
CA GLU A 430 2.75 5.95 2.59
C GLU A 430 1.72 7.06 2.85
N PHE A 431 0.45 6.81 2.54
CA PHE A 431 -0.61 7.79 2.77
C PHE A 431 -0.79 8.13 4.26
N LEU A 432 -0.75 7.13 5.14
CA LEU A 432 -0.88 7.36 6.58
C LEU A 432 0.31 8.14 7.15
N THR A 433 1.53 7.92 6.64
CA THR A 433 2.71 8.71 6.99
C THR A 433 2.53 10.18 6.62
N GLU A 434 2.14 10.45 5.38
CA GLU A 434 1.90 11.82 4.90
C GLU A 434 0.71 12.49 5.62
N MET A 435 -0.34 11.73 5.93
CA MET A 435 -1.45 12.22 6.74
C MET A 435 -1.00 12.57 8.16
N MET A 436 -0.16 11.75 8.79
CA MET A 436 0.35 12.00 10.14
C MET A 436 1.23 13.26 10.18
N ALA A 437 2.16 13.39 9.23
CA ALA A 437 2.98 14.59 9.09
C ALA A 437 2.13 15.83 8.79
N GLY A 438 1.09 15.68 7.96
CA GLY A 438 0.10 16.74 7.70
C GLY A 438 -0.68 17.16 8.95
N ILE A 439 -1.12 16.20 9.77
CA ILE A 439 -1.78 16.47 11.06
C ILE A 439 -0.83 17.24 11.98
N GLU A 440 0.39 16.75 12.16
CA GLU A 440 1.40 17.36 13.02
C GLU A 440 1.71 18.82 12.61
N THR A 441 1.83 19.08 11.31
CA THR A 441 2.21 20.40 10.78
C THR A 441 1.06 21.40 10.73
N ASN A 442 -0.18 20.94 10.52
CA ASN A 442 -1.32 21.84 10.30
C ASN A 442 -2.24 21.98 11.52
N LEU A 443 -2.31 20.95 12.36
CA LEU A 443 -3.24 20.89 13.50
C LEU A 443 -2.54 20.95 14.86
N PHE A 444 -1.21 20.87 14.90
CA PHE A 444 -0.43 20.93 16.13
C PHE A 444 0.63 22.02 16.07
N GLU A 445 1.05 22.50 17.24
CA GLU A 445 2.13 23.47 17.41
C GLU A 445 2.97 23.11 18.65
N GLY A 446 4.24 23.51 18.65
CA GLY A 446 5.20 23.18 19.69
C GLY A 446 6.56 22.77 19.11
N SER A 447 7.45 22.33 20.00
CA SER A 447 8.82 21.96 19.67
C SER A 447 8.99 20.44 19.54
N SER A 448 10.23 19.99 19.38
CA SER A 448 10.57 18.56 19.40
C SER A 448 10.35 17.89 20.76
N ALA A 449 10.21 18.67 21.84
CA ALA A 449 9.89 18.15 23.17
C ALA A 449 8.42 17.73 23.32
N GLY A 450 7.55 18.15 22.40
CA GLY A 450 6.12 17.86 22.42
C GLY A 450 5.29 18.99 21.83
N LYS A 451 4.13 18.62 21.29
CA LYS A 451 3.20 19.52 20.61
C LYS A 451 1.80 19.39 21.18
N THR A 452 1.07 20.50 21.15
CA THR A 452 -0.33 20.55 21.57
C THR A 452 -1.20 20.96 20.38
N PRO A 453 -2.53 20.71 20.41
CA PRO A 453 -3.40 21.11 19.32
C PRO A 453 -3.36 22.62 19.12
N LYS A 454 -3.13 23.05 17.88
CA LYS A 454 -3.19 24.45 17.50
C LYS A 454 -4.60 24.99 17.74
N TYR A 455 -4.70 26.15 18.37
CA TYR A 455 -5.99 26.77 18.62
C TYR A 455 -6.59 27.32 17.31
N SER A 456 -7.52 26.57 16.72
CA SER A 456 -8.24 26.95 15.50
C SER A 456 -9.72 26.60 15.60
N ILE A 457 -10.56 27.64 15.70
CA ILE A 457 -12.02 27.47 15.68
C ILE A 457 -12.50 26.95 14.33
N MET A 458 -11.83 27.33 13.23
CA MET A 458 -12.18 26.85 11.89
C MET A 458 -11.95 25.34 11.78
N ASP A 459 -10.82 24.83 12.27
CA ASP A 459 -10.53 23.39 12.23
C ASP A 459 -11.44 22.60 13.18
N TYR A 460 -11.76 23.18 14.34
CA TYR A 460 -12.72 22.62 15.28
C TYR A 460 -14.13 22.51 14.69
N GLN A 461 -14.67 23.58 14.10
CA GLN A 461 -15.99 23.57 13.45
C GLN A 461 -16.08 22.58 12.29
N ASN A 462 -14.94 22.32 11.63
CA ASN A 462 -14.85 21.39 10.52
C ASN A 462 -14.63 19.93 10.98
N ASP A 463 -14.60 19.64 12.28
CA ASP A 463 -14.28 18.31 12.84
C ASP A 463 -12.89 17.79 12.42
N ASN A 464 -11.93 18.67 12.08
CA ASN A 464 -10.61 18.25 11.62
C ASN A 464 -9.82 17.54 12.74
N PHE A 465 -9.96 17.98 13.99
CA PHE A 465 -9.35 17.31 15.15
C PHE A 465 -9.95 15.95 15.44
N LYS A 466 -11.27 15.79 15.21
CA LYS A 466 -11.93 14.49 15.32
C LYS A 466 -11.37 13.52 14.28
N ILE A 467 -11.25 13.98 13.04
CA ILE A 467 -10.67 13.18 11.95
C ILE A 467 -9.21 12.87 12.24
N ALA A 468 -8.44 13.80 12.80
CA ALA A 468 -7.06 13.53 13.22
C ALA A 468 -7.02 12.36 14.24
N GLY A 469 -7.93 12.35 15.22
CA GLY A 469 -8.09 11.21 16.14
C GLY A 469 -8.45 9.90 15.44
N GLU A 470 -9.35 9.93 14.45
CA GLU A 470 -9.69 8.73 13.65
C GLU A 470 -8.48 8.25 12.82
N VAL A 471 -7.74 9.16 12.19
CA VAL A 471 -6.53 8.85 11.41
C VAL A 471 -5.46 8.24 12.30
N ILE A 472 -5.24 8.78 13.51
CA ILE A 472 -4.32 8.21 14.50
C ILE A 472 -4.72 6.77 14.84
N ALA A 473 -5.99 6.54 15.12
CA ALA A 473 -6.49 5.20 15.43
C ALA A 473 -6.32 4.23 14.25
N VAL A 474 -6.64 4.66 13.03
CA VAL A 474 -6.40 3.87 11.79
C VAL A 474 -4.92 3.60 11.59
N SER A 475 -4.06 4.58 11.87
CA SER A 475 -2.61 4.43 11.72
C SER A 475 -2.07 3.33 12.63
N ILE A 476 -2.41 3.38 13.92
CA ILE A 476 -2.02 2.36 14.90
C ILE A 476 -2.62 0.98 14.55
N ALA A 477 -3.88 0.95 14.13
CA ALA A 477 -4.56 -0.30 13.79
C ALA A 477 -4.08 -0.93 12.47
N GLN A 478 -3.66 -0.16 11.48
CA GLN A 478 -3.42 -0.67 10.12
C GLN A 478 -1.98 -0.53 9.63
N ASP A 479 -1.03 -0.57 10.58
CA ASP A 479 0.43 -0.58 10.35
C ASP A 479 1.00 0.73 9.78
N GLY A 480 0.34 1.86 10.06
CA GLY A 480 0.87 3.21 9.84
C GLY A 480 1.67 3.72 11.04
N PRO A 481 2.34 4.89 10.91
CA PRO A 481 3.11 5.46 12.01
C PRO A 481 2.21 5.99 13.14
N PRO A 482 2.58 5.79 14.41
CA PRO A 482 1.92 6.46 15.52
C PRO A 482 2.29 7.96 15.55
N PRO A 483 1.54 8.82 16.26
CA PRO A 483 1.80 10.25 16.26
C PRO A 483 3.17 10.63 16.86
N ASN A 484 3.55 10.10 18.03
CA ASN A 484 4.85 10.37 18.67
C ASN A 484 5.29 11.86 18.71
N PHE A 485 4.34 12.80 18.81
CA PHE A 485 4.60 14.24 18.88
C PHE A 485 3.76 14.96 19.94
N PHE A 486 2.88 14.26 20.67
CA PHE A 486 2.04 14.89 21.69
C PHE A 486 2.88 15.34 22.88
N HIS A 487 2.55 16.51 23.42
CA HIS A 487 3.05 16.93 24.71
C HIS A 487 2.49 16.04 25.83
N GLU A 488 3.29 15.78 26.87
CA GLU A 488 2.95 14.91 28.00
C GLU A 488 1.59 15.23 28.64
N TRP A 489 1.35 16.52 28.96
CA TRP A 489 0.06 16.95 29.51
C TRP A 489 -1.13 16.68 28.57
N SER A 490 -0.94 16.79 27.25
CA SER A 490 -2.01 16.50 26.27
C SER A 490 -2.34 15.01 26.27
N TYR A 491 -1.32 14.15 26.38
CA TYR A 491 -1.52 12.70 26.52
C TYR A 491 -2.18 12.34 27.86
N THR A 492 -1.76 12.99 28.95
CA THR A 492 -2.39 12.85 30.28
C THR A 492 -3.87 13.19 30.22
N PHE A 493 -4.24 14.29 29.55
CA PHE A 493 -5.64 14.66 29.35
C PHE A 493 -6.41 13.63 28.51
N ILE A 494 -5.82 13.09 27.44
CA ILE A 494 -6.46 12.03 26.63
C ILE A 494 -6.75 10.79 27.50
N SER A 495 -5.81 10.44 28.39
CA SER A 495 -5.85 9.24 29.21
C SER A 495 -6.74 9.37 30.45
N MET A 496 -6.77 10.53 31.09
CA MET A 496 -7.49 10.76 32.36
C MET A 496 -8.78 11.57 32.18
N GLY A 497 -8.84 12.41 31.16
CA GLY A 497 -9.95 13.35 30.91
C GLY A 497 -9.85 14.67 31.68
N GLU A 498 -8.81 14.84 32.49
CA GLU A 498 -8.53 16.02 33.28
C GLU A 498 -7.02 16.31 33.34
N PHE A 499 -6.65 17.50 33.79
CA PHE A 499 -5.27 17.86 34.07
C PHE A 499 -5.20 18.60 35.41
N ASP A 500 -4.09 18.45 36.11
CA ASP A 500 -3.84 19.14 37.36
C ASP A 500 -3.56 20.63 37.10
N LYS A 501 -4.36 21.49 37.74
CA LYS A 501 -4.24 22.95 37.63
C LYS A 501 -3.12 23.51 38.49
N ASP A 502 -2.63 22.73 39.45
CA ASP A 502 -1.59 23.14 40.39
C ASP A 502 -0.18 22.74 39.89
N GLN A 503 -0.10 21.90 38.85
CA GLN A 503 1.15 21.46 38.20
C GLN A 503 1.38 22.12 36.83
N LEU A 504 0.94 23.38 36.66
CA LEU A 504 1.10 24.11 35.41
C LEU A 504 2.50 24.76 35.32
N SER A 505 3.20 24.53 34.22
CA SER A 505 4.49 25.15 33.91
C SER A 505 4.43 25.94 32.61
N GLU A 506 5.28 26.96 32.47
CA GLU A 506 5.48 27.68 31.21
C GLU A 506 5.99 26.77 30.09
N THR A 507 6.71 25.71 30.44
CA THR A 507 7.19 24.70 29.48
C THR A 507 6.06 23.98 28.74
N ASP A 508 4.84 24.04 29.26
CA ASP A 508 3.66 23.42 28.67
C ASP A 508 2.97 24.29 27.61
N VAL A 509 3.39 25.55 27.47
CA VAL A 509 2.83 26.50 26.52
C VAL A 509 3.55 26.35 25.19
N THR A 510 2.80 26.00 24.14
CA THR A 510 3.36 25.84 22.78
C THR A 510 2.96 26.97 21.83
N ASP A 511 2.01 27.82 22.23
CA ASP A 511 1.53 28.94 21.41
C ASP A 511 2.58 30.06 21.41
N PRO A 512 3.09 30.48 20.23
CA PRO A 512 4.15 31.47 20.14
C PRO A 512 3.72 32.88 20.59
N GLU A 513 2.46 33.27 20.42
CA GLU A 513 1.93 34.56 20.85
C GLU A 513 1.76 34.63 22.37
N LEU A 514 1.40 33.50 22.99
CA LEU A 514 1.31 33.39 24.45
C LEU A 514 2.70 33.28 25.10
N LEU A 515 3.65 32.57 24.48
CA LEU A 515 5.06 32.57 24.91
C LEU A 515 5.67 33.98 24.85
N ASP A 516 5.42 34.72 23.76
CA ASP A 516 5.80 36.14 23.66
C ASP A 516 5.13 36.98 24.77
N LEU A 517 3.85 36.74 25.06
CA LEU A 517 3.15 37.46 26.12
C LEU A 517 3.75 37.16 27.50
N ILE A 518 4.05 35.90 27.80
CA ILE A 518 4.69 35.49 29.07
C ILE A 518 6.03 36.21 29.20
N SER A 519 6.91 36.09 28.19
CA SER A 519 8.22 36.75 28.21
C SER A 519 8.13 38.27 28.38
N LYS A 520 7.16 38.92 27.71
CA LYS A 520 6.91 40.35 27.88
C LYS A 520 6.40 40.69 29.28
N VAL A 521 5.48 39.92 29.84
CA VAL A 521 4.97 40.13 31.21
C VAL A 521 6.09 40.01 32.24
N GLU A 522 6.96 39.01 32.10
CA GLU A 522 8.08 38.79 33.00
C GLU A 522 9.09 39.95 32.97
N THR A 523 9.38 40.47 31.78
CA THR A 523 10.36 41.56 31.57
C THR A 523 9.79 42.97 31.75
N SER A 524 8.46 43.14 31.73
CA SER A 524 7.81 44.45 31.77
C SER A 524 7.93 45.19 33.10
N ASP A 525 8.06 46.50 33.04
CA ASP A 525 7.87 47.39 34.20
C ASP A 525 6.41 47.81 34.35
N LYS A 526 6.11 48.76 35.25
CA LYS A 526 4.73 49.22 35.50
C LYS A 526 4.08 49.85 34.27
N ALA A 527 4.83 50.55 33.44
CA ALA A 527 4.29 51.22 32.26
C ALA A 527 4.04 50.22 31.13
N ALA A 528 5.03 49.35 30.86
CA ALA A 528 4.89 48.31 29.84
C ALA A 528 3.79 47.28 30.14
N LEU A 529 3.51 47.00 31.42
CA LEU A 529 2.38 46.14 31.82
C LEU A 529 1.01 46.73 31.44
N ILE A 530 0.88 48.06 31.39
CA ILE A 530 -0.37 48.72 30.96
C ILE A 530 -0.59 48.48 29.47
N ASP A 531 0.47 48.51 28.66
CA ASP A 531 0.39 48.23 27.22
C ASP A 531 0.01 46.76 26.93
N LEU A 532 0.24 45.85 27.88
CA LEU A 532 -0.16 44.44 27.80
C LEU A 532 -1.54 44.15 28.40
N LEU A 533 -2.20 45.15 29.01
CA LEU A 533 -3.40 44.97 29.80
C LEU A 533 -4.50 44.22 29.03
N GLU A 534 -4.81 44.64 27.80
CA GLU A 534 -5.84 44.00 26.99
C GLU A 534 -5.53 42.53 26.68
N ARG A 535 -4.26 42.20 26.39
CA ARG A 535 -3.82 40.83 26.12
C ARG A 535 -3.91 39.94 27.36
N ILE A 536 -3.57 40.50 28.53
CA ILE A 536 -3.67 39.81 29.82
C ILE A 536 -5.13 39.55 30.18
N LEU A 537 -6.00 40.56 30.04
CA LEU A 537 -7.43 40.44 30.30
C LEU A 537 -8.09 39.43 29.34
N ALA A 538 -7.67 39.39 28.06
CA ALA A 538 -8.17 38.43 27.08
C ALA A 538 -7.83 36.97 27.45
N CYS A 539 -6.78 36.74 28.25
CA CYS A 539 -6.47 35.42 28.81
C CYS A 539 -7.38 35.05 30.01
N GLY A 540 -8.22 35.97 30.48
CA GLY A 540 -9.15 35.76 31.59
C GLY A 540 -8.59 36.14 32.97
N TYR A 541 -7.44 36.80 33.04
CA TYR A 541 -6.93 37.34 34.30
C TYR A 541 -7.72 38.59 34.70
N MET A 542 -8.43 38.54 35.83
CA MET A 542 -9.27 39.64 36.33
C MET A 542 -8.71 40.31 37.59
N GLY A 543 -7.51 39.92 38.02
CA GLY A 543 -6.84 40.50 39.18
C GLY A 543 -6.17 41.83 38.87
N PRO A 544 -5.56 42.48 39.88
CA PRO A 544 -4.73 43.66 39.65
C PRO A 544 -3.55 43.34 38.72
N VAL A 545 -3.38 44.13 37.65
CA VAL A 545 -2.23 44.02 36.73
C VAL A 545 -1.11 44.92 37.25
N THR A 546 -0.26 44.34 38.09
CA THR A 546 0.85 45.03 38.78
C THR A 546 2.10 44.17 38.77
N CYS A 547 3.29 44.76 38.88
CA CYS A 547 4.56 44.02 38.92
C CYS A 547 4.61 42.94 40.03
N ASP A 548 3.94 43.17 41.16
CA ASP A 548 3.90 42.22 42.28
C ASP A 548 3.03 40.97 42.00
N LYS A 549 2.24 41.00 40.93
CA LYS A 549 1.30 39.95 40.54
C LYS A 549 1.69 39.24 39.24
N LYS A 550 2.91 39.44 38.74
CA LYS A 550 3.42 38.79 37.51
C LYS A 550 3.26 37.28 37.53
N ALA A 551 3.63 36.61 38.62
CA ALA A 551 3.47 35.15 38.74
C ALA A 551 2.00 34.70 38.58
N SER A 552 1.05 35.44 39.15
CA SER A 552 -0.38 35.14 39.00
C SER A 552 -0.89 35.41 37.58
N ILE A 553 -0.37 36.45 36.91
CA ILE A 553 -0.67 36.76 35.51
C ILE A 553 -0.16 35.64 34.60
N VAL A 554 1.11 35.25 34.76
CA VAL A 554 1.71 34.15 33.98
C VAL A 554 0.96 32.85 34.21
N SER A 555 0.65 32.50 35.47
CA SER A 555 -0.15 31.31 35.79
C SER A 555 -1.52 31.32 35.09
N ALA A 556 -2.18 32.48 34.99
CA ALA A 556 -3.43 32.62 34.26
C ALA A 556 -3.25 32.47 32.75
N ILE A 557 -2.17 32.99 32.16
CA ILE A 557 -1.85 32.81 30.73
C ILE A 557 -1.57 31.33 30.42
N VAL A 558 -0.79 30.63 31.27
CA VAL A 558 -0.50 29.20 31.12
C VAL A 558 -1.80 28.38 31.21
N LEU A 559 -2.65 28.66 32.20
CA LEU A 559 -3.95 27.99 32.32
C LEU A 559 -4.84 28.28 31.10
N HIS A 560 -4.87 29.53 30.62
CA HIS A 560 -5.61 29.91 29.42
C HIS A 560 -5.15 29.13 28.18
N SER A 561 -3.82 28.98 28.00
CA SER A 561 -3.23 28.21 26.91
C SER A 561 -3.76 26.77 26.87
N ARG A 562 -3.86 26.09 28.02
CA ARG A 562 -4.40 24.72 28.09
C ARG A 562 -5.92 24.67 27.91
N VAL A 563 -6.66 25.52 28.65
CA VAL A 563 -8.13 25.47 28.67
C VAL A 563 -8.74 25.71 27.30
N ARG A 564 -8.16 26.63 26.51
CA ARG A 564 -8.73 26.99 25.20
C ARG A 564 -8.62 25.87 24.15
N VAL A 565 -7.66 24.96 24.28
CA VAL A 565 -7.46 23.84 23.33
C VAL A 565 -8.17 22.54 23.76
N LEU A 566 -8.79 22.51 24.95
CA LEU A 566 -9.54 21.34 25.42
C LEU A 566 -10.63 20.86 24.45
N PRO A 567 -11.43 21.74 23.79
CA PRO A 567 -12.42 21.27 22.81
C PRO A 567 -11.78 20.49 21.65
N MET A 568 -10.57 20.88 21.22
CA MET A 568 -9.82 20.20 20.17
C MET A 568 -9.32 18.83 20.64
N LEU A 569 -8.79 18.75 21.88
CA LEU A 569 -8.42 17.47 22.50
C LEU A 569 -9.63 16.54 22.69
N GLN A 570 -10.78 17.07 23.06
CA GLN A 570 -12.03 16.31 23.17
C GLN A 570 -12.50 15.75 21.81
N GLN A 571 -12.34 16.51 20.73
CA GLN A 571 -12.58 16.01 19.38
C GLN A 571 -11.60 14.88 19.01
N ILE A 572 -10.30 15.05 19.30
CA ILE A 572 -9.31 13.97 19.11
C ILE A 572 -9.73 12.72 19.88
N CYS A 573 -10.07 12.83 21.16
CA CYS A 573 -10.59 11.72 21.98
C CYS A 573 -11.80 11.05 21.34
N THR A 574 -12.72 11.83 20.77
CA THR A 574 -13.89 11.31 20.05
C THR A 574 -13.50 10.48 18.83
N GLY A 575 -12.48 10.91 18.08
CA GLY A 575 -11.93 10.13 16.96
C GLY A 575 -11.21 8.86 17.41
N LEU A 576 -10.46 8.95 18.52
CA LEU A 576 -9.74 7.82 19.12
C LEU A 576 -10.67 6.73 19.69
N LYS A 577 -11.98 6.99 19.82
CA LYS A 577 -12.95 5.92 20.15
C LYS A 577 -13.05 4.85 19.05
N LEU A 578 -12.56 5.15 17.84
CA LEU A 578 -12.45 4.16 16.78
C LEU A 578 -11.64 2.94 17.27
N TYR A 579 -12.12 1.74 16.97
CA TYR A 579 -11.58 0.47 17.47
C TYR A 579 -11.61 0.30 19.01
N GLY A 580 -12.24 1.21 19.75
CA GLY A 580 -12.17 1.23 21.22
C GLY A 580 -10.81 1.69 21.76
N LEU A 581 -9.95 2.31 20.92
CA LEU A 581 -8.60 2.69 21.31
C LEU A 581 -8.58 3.66 22.51
N HIS A 582 -9.51 4.63 22.57
CA HIS A 582 -9.61 5.55 23.71
C HIS A 582 -9.82 4.82 25.04
N ASP A 583 -10.70 3.81 25.08
CA ASP A 583 -10.96 3.04 26.30
C ASP A 583 -9.73 2.20 26.70
N MET A 584 -8.99 1.67 25.71
CA MET A 584 -7.75 0.93 25.95
C MET A 584 -6.63 1.82 26.51
N ILE A 585 -6.52 3.05 26.00
CA ILE A 585 -5.59 4.07 26.52
C ILE A 585 -5.92 4.39 27.98
N LYS A 586 -7.20 4.60 28.30
CA LYS A 586 -7.64 4.88 29.69
C LYS A 586 -7.31 3.74 30.66
N GLN A 587 -7.47 2.50 30.21
CA GLN A 587 -7.19 1.32 31.03
C GLN A 587 -5.68 1.11 31.24
N ASN A 588 -4.86 1.50 30.26
CA ASN A 588 -3.42 1.24 30.28
C ASN A 588 -2.58 2.43 29.74
N PRO A 589 -2.57 3.59 30.42
CA PRO A 589 -1.91 4.79 29.89
C PRO A 589 -0.40 4.59 29.65
N ALA A 590 0.32 4.00 30.62
CA ALA A 590 1.77 3.80 30.50
C ALA A 590 2.17 2.95 29.28
N ILE A 591 1.31 2.01 28.86
CA ILE A 591 1.60 1.14 27.72
C ILE A 591 1.48 1.93 26.40
N PHE A 592 0.47 2.79 26.27
CA PHE A 592 0.23 3.53 25.03
C PHE A 592 1.05 4.83 24.93
N GLN A 593 1.56 5.37 26.04
CA GLN A 593 2.33 6.62 26.09
C GLN A 593 3.45 6.70 25.03
N PRO A 594 4.27 5.65 24.79
CA PRO A 594 5.34 5.71 23.79
C PRO A 594 4.87 5.90 22.33
N LEU A 595 3.60 5.64 22.03
CA LEU A 595 3.02 5.88 20.71
C LEU A 595 2.63 7.36 20.52
N PHE A 596 2.44 8.10 21.61
CA PHE A 596 1.94 9.48 21.55
C PHE A 596 3.00 10.50 21.88
N VAL A 597 3.82 10.26 22.92
CA VAL A 597 4.75 11.24 23.47
C VAL A 597 6.18 10.96 22.99
N PRO A 598 6.92 11.98 22.49
CA PRO A 598 8.33 11.86 22.14
C PRO A 598 9.21 11.31 23.26
N GLY A 599 10.38 10.77 22.89
CA GLY A 599 11.45 10.40 23.84
C GLY A 599 11.33 9.03 24.50
N HIS A 600 10.26 8.29 24.21
CA HIS A 600 10.02 6.94 24.74
C HIS A 600 10.35 5.82 23.74
N LEU A 601 10.55 6.18 22.47
CA LEU A 601 11.06 5.28 21.44
C LEU A 601 12.58 5.46 21.38
N ASP A 602 13.32 4.37 21.54
CA ASP A 602 14.78 4.39 21.48
C ASP A 602 15.24 5.03 20.16
N LYS A 603 16.24 5.91 20.25
CA LYS A 603 16.94 6.39 19.05
C LYS A 603 17.50 5.16 18.34
N PRO A 604 17.24 4.97 17.04
CA PRO A 604 17.85 3.87 16.31
C PRO A 604 19.36 4.11 16.30
N ASP A 605 20.12 3.19 16.90
CA ASP A 605 21.58 3.20 16.82
C ASP A 605 22.05 2.77 15.42
N ALA A 606 23.33 3.01 15.14
CA ALA A 606 23.94 2.66 13.87
C ALA A 606 23.81 1.17 13.55
N ASP A 607 23.93 0.31 14.57
CA ASP A 607 23.79 -1.14 14.45
C ASP A 607 22.38 -1.55 14.02
N PHE A 608 21.34 -0.93 14.61
CA PHE A 608 19.95 -1.14 14.23
C PHE A 608 19.70 -0.73 12.78
N LEU A 609 20.21 0.43 12.36
CA LEU A 609 20.09 0.91 10.98
C LEU A 609 20.87 0.01 10.00
N ALA A 610 22.06 -0.45 10.38
CA ALA A 610 22.86 -1.37 9.57
C ALA A 610 22.17 -2.73 9.40
N MET A 611 21.57 -3.26 10.46
CA MET A 611 20.80 -4.52 10.44
C MET A 611 19.49 -4.40 9.66
N ALA A 612 18.93 -3.21 9.58
CA ALA A 612 17.76 -2.93 8.77
C ALA A 612 18.06 -3.01 7.26
N LEU A 613 19.27 -2.61 6.85
CA LEU A 613 19.68 -2.52 5.45
C LEU A 613 19.80 -3.92 4.83
N SER A 614 18.94 -4.20 3.85
CA SER A 614 19.02 -5.41 3.02
C SER A 614 19.44 -5.04 1.58
N PRO A 615 20.75 -4.80 1.32
CA PRO A 615 21.22 -4.43 -0.01
C PRO A 615 21.03 -5.58 -1.00
N LEU A 616 20.42 -5.26 -2.15
CA LEU A 616 20.35 -6.17 -3.29
C LEU A 616 21.67 -6.09 -4.06
N LEU A 617 22.54 -7.07 -3.85
CA LEU A 617 23.87 -7.13 -4.45
C LEU A 617 23.85 -7.91 -5.77
N SER A 618 24.71 -7.50 -6.69
CA SER A 618 25.01 -8.23 -7.92
C SER A 618 25.63 -9.61 -7.63
N GLU A 619 25.69 -10.47 -8.64
CA GLU A 619 26.15 -11.86 -8.48
C GLU A 619 27.52 -11.98 -7.79
N PRO A 620 27.71 -13.03 -6.95
CA PRO A 620 28.98 -13.31 -6.28
C PRO A 620 30.14 -13.34 -7.27
N GLY A 621 31.23 -12.63 -6.95
CA GLY A 621 32.43 -12.57 -7.81
C GLY A 621 32.41 -11.51 -8.93
N SER A 622 31.28 -10.82 -9.16
CA SER A 622 31.27 -9.73 -10.14
C SER A 622 32.04 -8.49 -9.66
N LEU A 623 32.75 -7.81 -10.59
CA LEU A 623 33.39 -6.51 -10.32
C LEU A 623 32.37 -5.45 -9.86
N LYS A 624 31.10 -5.62 -10.27
CA LYS A 624 29.98 -4.76 -9.88
C LYS A 624 29.62 -4.95 -8.40
N ARG A 625 29.54 -6.19 -7.92
CA ARG A 625 29.33 -6.50 -6.49
C ARG A 625 30.43 -5.92 -5.61
N HIS A 626 31.68 -5.94 -6.08
CA HIS A 626 32.81 -5.39 -5.31
C HIS A 626 32.68 -3.87 -5.10
N LYS A 627 32.17 -3.14 -6.09
CA LYS A 627 31.85 -1.72 -5.98
C LYS A 627 30.63 -1.47 -5.08
N GLU A 628 29.59 -2.28 -5.21
CA GLU A 628 28.38 -2.19 -4.38
C GLU A 628 28.68 -2.43 -2.89
N LEU A 629 29.48 -3.45 -2.57
CA LEU A 629 29.93 -3.71 -1.20
C LEU A 629 30.74 -2.55 -0.61
N ARG A 630 31.60 -1.92 -1.43
CA ARG A 630 32.36 -0.74 -0.98
C ARG A 630 31.43 0.43 -0.66
N ILE A 631 30.36 0.63 -1.42
CA ILE A 631 29.33 1.66 -1.15
C ILE A 631 28.56 1.32 0.14
N VAL A 632 28.20 0.05 0.36
CA VAL A 632 27.53 -0.38 1.58
C VAL A 632 28.42 -0.16 2.81
N ASN A 633 29.71 -0.48 2.73
CA ASN A 633 30.65 -0.21 3.83
C ASN A 633 30.77 1.30 4.11
N PHE A 634 30.92 2.13 3.07
CA PHE A 634 30.93 3.59 3.27
C PHE A 634 29.64 4.11 3.89
N LEU A 635 28.49 3.53 3.54
CA LEU A 635 27.21 3.89 4.15
C LEU A 635 27.15 3.47 5.63
N GLN A 636 27.68 2.29 5.97
CA GLN A 636 27.78 1.85 7.36
C GLN A 636 28.71 2.75 8.18
N ASP A 637 29.90 3.05 7.66
CA ASP A 637 30.86 3.97 8.30
C ASP A 637 30.25 5.37 8.49
N PHE A 638 29.47 5.84 7.50
CA PHE A 638 28.76 7.12 7.58
C PHE A 638 27.68 7.10 8.66
N ILE A 639 26.81 6.07 8.68
CA ILE A 639 25.77 5.92 9.71
C ILE A 639 26.39 5.82 11.11
N GLN A 640 27.52 5.10 11.25
CA GLN A 640 28.25 4.98 12.51
C GLN A 640 28.79 6.35 12.96
N SER A 641 29.41 7.11 12.06
CA SER A 641 29.91 8.45 12.40
C SER A 641 28.79 9.41 12.85
N MET A 642 27.59 9.29 12.26
CA MET A 642 26.44 10.08 12.68
C MET A 642 25.90 9.69 14.06
N ASP A 643 25.96 8.42 14.42
CA ASP A 643 25.59 7.94 15.75
C ASP A 643 26.60 8.42 16.80
N ASP A 644 27.89 8.31 16.48
CA ASP A 644 29.00 8.76 17.34
C ASP A 644 28.93 10.28 17.61
N GLU A 645 28.48 11.07 16.62
CA GLU A 645 28.25 12.52 16.75
C GLU A 645 26.90 12.86 17.42
N GLY A 646 26.08 11.87 17.75
CA GLY A 646 24.77 12.04 18.37
C GLY A 646 23.73 12.67 17.45
N MET A 647 23.92 12.62 16.13
CA MET A 647 23.10 13.26 15.09
C MET A 647 21.93 12.39 14.60
N LEU A 648 21.81 11.13 15.04
CA LEU A 648 20.66 10.26 14.73
C LEU A 648 19.34 10.66 15.43
N VAL A 649 19.21 11.93 15.84
CA VAL A 649 18.06 12.44 16.59
C VAL A 649 16.85 12.63 15.68
N SER A 650 16.06 11.57 15.61
CA SER A 650 14.77 11.48 14.92
C SER A 650 14.86 11.43 13.40
N VAL A 651 14.35 10.33 12.86
CA VAL A 651 14.04 10.13 11.43
C VAL A 651 13.00 11.16 10.92
N ALA A 652 12.50 12.05 11.79
CA ALA A 652 11.59 13.15 11.45
C ALA A 652 12.30 14.43 10.95
N SER A 653 13.59 14.63 11.20
CA SER A 653 14.34 15.85 10.82
C SER A 653 15.16 15.72 9.53
N ILE A 654 14.66 14.98 8.54
CA ILE A 654 15.36 14.70 7.26
C ILE A 654 15.50 15.95 6.35
N LYS A 655 14.88 17.09 6.70
CA LYS A 655 14.97 18.33 5.90
C LYS A 655 16.35 19.00 5.92
N ASP A 656 17.21 18.69 6.89
CA ASP A 656 18.51 19.37 7.03
C ASP A 656 19.65 18.77 6.20
N TRP A 657 19.45 17.60 5.58
CA TRP A 657 20.49 16.85 4.84
C TRP A 657 20.98 17.57 3.57
N SER A 658 20.19 18.45 2.96
CA SER A 658 20.60 19.18 1.76
C SER A 658 21.70 20.21 2.03
N SER A 659 21.89 20.63 3.29
CA SER A 659 22.86 21.66 3.66
C SER A 659 24.27 21.13 3.98
N LEU A 660 24.37 19.87 4.42
CA LEU A 660 25.63 19.21 4.78
C LEU A 660 26.33 18.53 3.59
N ILE A 661 25.59 18.16 2.54
CA ILE A 661 26.17 17.57 1.32
C ILE A 661 26.86 18.63 0.43
N SER A 662 26.65 19.92 0.73
CA SER A 662 27.26 21.06 0.02
C SER A 662 28.53 21.62 0.67
N SER A 663 29.01 21.04 1.77
CA SER A 663 30.30 21.36 2.42
C SER A 663 31.24 20.17 2.31
#